data_AF-A0A8B6DLL9-F1
#
_entry.id   AF-A0A8B6DLL9-F1
#
_cell.length_a   1.000
_cell.length_b   1.000
_cell.length_c   1.000
_cell.angle_alpha   90.00
_cell.angle_beta   90.00
_cell.angle_gamma   90.00
#
_symmetry.space_group_name_H-M   'P 1'
#
loop_
_entity.id
_entity.type
_entity.pdbx_description
1 polymer ?
#
loop_
_entity_poly.entity_id
_entity_poly.type
_entity_poly.pdbx_seq_one_letter_code
_entity_poly.pdbx_strand_id
1 'polypeptide(L)'
;MAKQFEFQWQIPVPEYLQNGATFDRWDEESGTLEPKCLVKVDENGFFIYWKSEGREGQVREISQVNDIRLGLAPKINDPKTYAEIEVKGNGSLEWRTVTICSGLDLVNITYTPLIAADVDTSREWFEGLRQLTPNTKANNICPMTSLKKHWLKLCLMVNPSGKIPVRSITRTFASGRTEKMIMQCLKDLGLPGGKCDEIEPADFTFEKFYEFYHKICPRTDIEDLFKELNGGTNRTYLTIPQLVPFFNDRQRDPRLNEILFPYYNRKRVLQIINTYEKDLDYIKQEWLSLDGFCRYLMSDENAPVFLDRLDIYMDMDQPLSHYYINSSHNTYLSGRQFGGRSSVEMYRQTLLAGCRCVELDCWDGTREDQEPIITHGKAMCTDILFKDVIQAIKETAFVTSQMPVILSFENHCSKAQQYKMAKYCEDILGDLLLKRPLELIPLEPGMYLPPPNQLQQRILIKNKRLKPEVEKRSLELFMKGQQEQNDDLEIVFDVSGVVGNVDGEEGPLNDDDSSSSDTMSGEEIIQNKPKITNGPMQASYLDPTTPNIDTDAHPELKLCQSIDTNDPDEDEKKRSDSFEKKEEDEGGNLTAEEEIALMSNYKYIGATTNIHPYLSAMVNYAQPVKFQGFDVAEERNVHYHMSSFNENTGLGYLKTQVIELVNYNKRQMSRIYPRGGRVDSSNYLPQIFWNAGCQMVALNFQTPDLAMQLNQGKFEYNGNCGYLLKPDFMRRPDRTFDPFSESPVDGIIPAHCSVQVISGQFLSDKKIGTYVEVDMYGLPTDTIRKEFRTKVVPANGLNPVYNEDPFVFRK
;
A
#
# COMPACT_ATOMS: atom_id res chain seq x y z
N MET A 1 17.01 22.12 -1.43
CA MET A 1 18.29 21.98 -0.67
C MET A 1 19.36 22.89 -1.28
N ALA A 2 20.25 23.52 -0.50
CA ALA A 2 21.32 24.36 -1.07
C ALA A 2 22.50 23.60 -1.70
N LYS A 3 22.53 22.27 -1.55
CA LYS A 3 23.38 21.39 -2.36
C LYS A 3 22.59 20.89 -3.57
N GLN A 4 23.29 20.70 -4.68
CA GLN A 4 22.75 19.99 -5.83
C GLN A 4 22.36 18.58 -5.37
N PHE A 5 21.08 18.26 -5.50
CA PHE A 5 20.55 16.93 -5.24
C PHE A 5 20.24 16.31 -6.60
N GLU A 6 20.83 15.16 -6.86
CA GLU A 6 20.57 14.37 -8.06
C GLU A 6 19.69 13.20 -7.66
N PHE A 7 18.45 13.21 -8.12
CA PHE A 7 17.53 12.11 -7.84
C PHE A 7 17.87 10.92 -8.71
N GLN A 8 18.64 9.98 -8.17
CA GLN A 8 19.00 8.74 -8.85
C GLN A 8 17.83 7.74 -8.79
N TRP A 9 16.83 7.96 -9.64
CA TRP A 9 15.71 7.05 -9.84
C TRP A 9 15.97 6.06 -10.99
N GLN A 10 16.84 6.39 -11.94
CA GLN A 10 17.07 5.55 -13.12
C GLN A 10 17.96 4.35 -12.75
N ILE A 11 17.45 3.15 -13.01
CA ILE A 11 18.27 1.93 -13.01
C ILE A 11 18.86 1.78 -14.42
N PRO A 12 20.19 1.64 -14.57
CA PRO A 12 20.82 1.45 -15.88
C PRO A 12 20.24 0.22 -16.59
N VAL A 13 19.73 0.43 -17.81
CA VAL A 13 19.17 -0.66 -18.62
C VAL A 13 20.30 -1.40 -19.33
N PRO A 14 20.45 -2.73 -19.13
CA PRO A 14 21.46 -3.52 -19.84
C PRO A 14 21.39 -3.36 -21.37
N GLU A 15 22.55 -3.28 -22.02
CA GLU A 15 22.64 -3.00 -23.45
C GLU A 15 21.90 -4.05 -24.31
N TYR A 16 21.91 -5.31 -23.90
CA TYR A 16 21.19 -6.39 -24.62
C TYR A 16 19.66 -6.20 -24.58
N LEU A 17 19.09 -5.62 -23.53
CA LEU A 17 17.66 -5.29 -23.48
C LEU A 17 17.33 -4.11 -24.41
N GLN A 18 18.24 -3.15 -24.55
CA GLN A 18 18.08 -2.01 -25.48
C GLN A 18 18.23 -2.43 -26.94
N ASN A 19 19.21 -3.28 -27.23
CA ASN A 19 19.42 -3.88 -28.55
C ASN A 19 18.21 -4.74 -28.94
N GLY A 20 17.65 -5.46 -27.98
CA GLY A 20 16.45 -6.27 -28.10
C GLY A 20 16.71 -7.71 -28.52
N ALA A 21 15.70 -8.55 -28.33
CA ALA A 21 15.68 -9.92 -28.79
C ALA A 21 14.32 -10.25 -29.41
N THR A 22 14.31 -11.31 -30.23
CA THR A 22 13.11 -11.74 -30.93
C THR A 22 12.39 -12.80 -30.09
N PHE A 23 11.11 -12.58 -29.84
CA PHE A 23 10.23 -13.50 -29.12
C PHE A 23 8.99 -13.81 -29.96
N ASP A 24 8.41 -14.99 -29.75
CA ASP A 24 7.01 -15.20 -30.09
C ASP A 24 6.17 -14.80 -28.87
N ARG A 25 5.13 -13.98 -29.06
CA ARG A 25 4.23 -13.54 -27.98
C ARG A 25 2.92 -14.30 -28.07
N TRP A 26 2.46 -14.87 -26.97
CA TRP A 26 1.11 -15.45 -26.91
C TRP A 26 0.14 -14.41 -26.34
N ASP A 27 -0.91 -14.13 -27.09
CA ASP A 27 -1.99 -13.26 -26.66
C ASP A 27 -3.15 -14.11 -26.14
N GLU A 28 -3.35 -14.12 -24.82
CA GLU A 28 -4.38 -14.93 -24.17
C GLU A 28 -5.80 -14.43 -24.49
N GLU A 29 -5.99 -13.13 -24.70
CA GLU A 29 -7.31 -12.54 -24.99
C GLU A 29 -7.78 -12.95 -26.38
N SER A 30 -6.91 -12.85 -27.39
CA SER A 30 -7.26 -13.25 -28.75
C SER A 30 -7.03 -14.75 -29.02
N GLY A 31 -6.32 -15.45 -28.14
CA GLY A 31 -5.90 -16.84 -28.33
C GLY A 31 -4.97 -17.00 -29.55
N THR A 32 -4.17 -15.98 -29.87
CA THR A 32 -3.32 -15.98 -31.07
C THR A 32 -1.85 -15.84 -30.75
N LEU A 33 -1.01 -16.56 -31.51
CA LEU A 33 0.43 -16.39 -31.49
C LEU A 33 0.84 -15.21 -32.39
N GLU A 34 1.61 -14.28 -31.84
CA GLU A 34 2.29 -13.22 -32.58
C GLU A 34 3.78 -13.61 -32.78
N PRO A 35 4.15 -14.04 -33.99
CA PRO A 35 5.51 -14.52 -34.23
C PRO A 35 6.49 -13.35 -34.40
N LYS A 36 7.75 -13.59 -34.05
CA LYS A 36 8.91 -12.71 -34.36
C LYS A 36 8.74 -11.26 -33.87
N CYS A 37 8.19 -11.08 -32.69
CA CYS A 37 8.13 -9.79 -32.01
C CYS A 37 9.54 -9.36 -31.60
N LEU A 38 10.02 -8.24 -32.12
CA LEU A 38 11.26 -7.63 -31.62
C LEU A 38 10.92 -6.86 -30.33
N VAL A 39 11.31 -7.42 -29.19
CA VAL A 39 11.07 -6.85 -27.87
C VAL A 39 12.32 -6.08 -27.42
N LYS A 40 12.12 -4.91 -26.81
CA LYS A 40 13.15 -3.99 -26.35
C LYS A 40 12.75 -3.30 -25.06
N VAL A 41 13.73 -2.76 -24.35
CA VAL A 41 13.55 -1.81 -23.24
C VAL A 41 14.17 -0.48 -23.63
N ASP A 42 13.49 0.63 -23.40
CA ASP A 42 14.05 1.94 -23.72
C ASP A 42 15.21 2.32 -22.78
N GLU A 43 16.07 3.24 -23.22
CA GLU A 43 17.26 3.70 -22.48
C GLU A 43 16.95 4.25 -21.07
N ASN A 44 15.74 4.75 -20.82
CA ASN A 44 15.34 5.34 -19.54
C ASN A 44 14.64 4.31 -18.63
N GLY A 45 14.35 3.11 -19.14
CA GLY A 45 13.66 2.07 -18.38
C GLY A 45 12.20 2.41 -18.08
N PHE A 46 11.53 3.17 -18.96
CA PHE A 46 10.11 3.49 -18.81
C PHE A 46 9.19 2.40 -19.34
N PHE A 47 9.58 1.76 -20.45
CA PHE A 47 8.75 0.88 -21.25
C PHE A 47 9.52 -0.36 -21.71
N ILE A 48 8.88 -1.51 -21.54
CA ILE A 48 9.12 -2.69 -22.38
C ILE A 48 8.24 -2.49 -23.61
N TYR A 49 8.79 -2.55 -24.81
CA TYR A 49 8.05 -2.30 -26.04
C TYR A 49 8.39 -3.30 -27.13
N TRP A 50 7.44 -3.52 -28.02
CA TRP A 50 7.63 -4.43 -29.15
C TRP A 50 6.79 -4.01 -30.34
N LYS A 51 7.18 -4.52 -31.51
CA LYS A 51 6.41 -4.38 -32.74
C LYS A 51 6.44 -5.69 -33.51
N SER A 52 5.26 -6.18 -33.83
CA SER A 52 5.06 -7.38 -34.66
C SER A 52 4.87 -6.97 -36.13
N GLU A 53 5.21 -7.85 -37.06
CA GLU A 53 5.06 -7.55 -38.50
C GLU A 53 3.59 -7.22 -38.84
N GLY A 54 3.37 -6.07 -39.49
CA GLY A 54 2.02 -5.61 -39.86
C GLY A 54 1.15 -5.08 -38.71
N ARG A 55 1.65 -5.04 -37.47
CA ARG A 55 0.92 -4.51 -36.30
C ARG A 55 1.46 -3.14 -35.85
N GLU A 56 0.65 -2.46 -35.04
CA GLU A 56 1.05 -1.23 -34.34
C GLU A 56 2.08 -1.55 -33.25
N GLY A 57 2.90 -0.55 -32.90
CA GLY A 57 3.82 -0.65 -31.77
C GLY A 57 3.07 -0.73 -30.45
N GLN A 58 3.49 -1.65 -29.59
CA GLN A 58 2.90 -1.89 -28.28
C GLN A 58 3.93 -1.56 -27.20
N VAL A 59 3.43 -1.07 -26.06
CA VAL A 59 4.25 -0.71 -24.90
C VAL A 59 3.62 -1.28 -23.62
N ARG A 60 4.49 -1.65 -22.69
CA ARG A 60 4.17 -1.96 -21.30
C ARG A 60 5.03 -1.08 -20.42
N GLU A 61 4.37 -0.32 -19.57
CA GLU A 61 5.02 0.60 -18.65
C GLU A 61 5.66 -0.19 -17.51
N ILE A 62 6.95 -0.04 -17.29
CA ILE A 62 7.70 -0.83 -16.29
C ILE A 62 7.19 -0.57 -14.88
N SER A 63 6.75 0.66 -14.57
CA SER A 63 6.15 0.99 -13.26
C SER A 63 4.81 0.29 -13.00
N GLN A 64 4.20 -0.34 -14.01
CA GLN A 64 2.99 -1.18 -13.86
C GLN A 64 3.32 -2.67 -13.85
N VAL A 65 4.60 -3.05 -13.96
CA VAL A 65 5.06 -4.44 -13.91
C VAL A 65 5.32 -4.80 -12.46
N ASN A 66 4.49 -5.69 -11.93
CA ASN A 66 4.58 -6.12 -10.55
C ASN A 66 5.61 -7.25 -10.39
N ASP A 67 5.73 -8.14 -11.39
CA ASP A 67 6.60 -9.31 -11.32
C ASP A 67 7.07 -9.76 -12.72
N ILE A 68 8.21 -10.45 -12.77
CA ILE A 68 8.72 -11.13 -13.97
C ILE A 68 8.95 -12.59 -13.59
N ARG A 69 8.39 -13.52 -14.36
CA ARG A 69 8.46 -14.96 -14.07
C ARG A 69 9.13 -15.73 -15.18
N LEU A 70 10.05 -16.60 -14.78
CA LEU A 70 10.60 -17.64 -15.65
C LEU A 70 9.80 -18.92 -15.44
N GLY A 71 9.45 -19.63 -16.51
CA GLY A 71 8.75 -20.91 -16.41
C GLY A 71 7.22 -20.82 -16.43
N LEU A 72 6.63 -19.63 -16.39
CA LEU A 72 5.17 -19.49 -16.48
C LEU A 72 4.72 -19.53 -17.95
N ALA A 73 4.63 -20.73 -18.53
CA ALA A 73 4.20 -20.93 -19.92
C ALA A 73 2.72 -20.53 -20.14
N PRO A 74 2.37 -20.02 -21.34
CA PRO A 74 0.97 -19.74 -21.69
C PRO A 74 0.12 -21.02 -21.73
N LYS A 75 -1.17 -20.88 -21.40
CA LYS A 75 -2.15 -21.96 -21.56
C LYS A 75 -2.62 -22.03 -23.01
N ILE A 76 -2.03 -22.93 -23.79
CA ILE A 76 -2.36 -23.12 -25.21
C ILE A 76 -3.23 -24.37 -25.35
N ASN A 77 -4.54 -24.17 -25.57
CA ASN A 77 -5.49 -25.27 -25.70
C ASN A 77 -5.48 -25.93 -27.09
N ASP A 78 -5.00 -25.25 -28.13
CA ASP A 78 -4.89 -25.83 -29.47
C ASP A 78 -3.63 -26.71 -29.60
N PRO A 79 -3.77 -28.04 -29.76
CA PRO A 79 -2.63 -28.95 -29.78
C PRO A 79 -1.68 -28.71 -30.96
N LYS A 80 -2.19 -28.21 -32.09
CA LYS A 80 -1.36 -27.91 -33.26
C LYS A 80 -0.44 -26.74 -32.99
N THR A 81 -1.00 -25.63 -32.50
CA THR A 81 -0.23 -24.44 -32.15
C THR A 81 0.79 -24.75 -31.05
N TYR A 82 0.40 -25.53 -30.04
CA TYR A 82 1.33 -25.98 -29.00
C TYR A 82 2.51 -26.77 -29.60
N ALA A 83 2.24 -27.77 -30.43
CA ALA A 83 3.27 -28.57 -31.08
C ALA A 83 4.18 -27.74 -32.01
N GLU A 84 3.61 -26.76 -32.72
CA GLU A 84 4.39 -25.84 -33.57
C GLU A 84 5.38 -24.99 -32.77
N ILE A 85 4.96 -24.48 -31.61
CA ILE A 85 5.84 -23.68 -30.73
C ILE A 85 6.91 -24.56 -30.09
N GLU A 86 6.55 -25.79 -29.72
CA GLU A 86 7.46 -26.73 -29.08
C GLU A 86 8.58 -27.16 -30.04
N VAL A 87 8.25 -27.46 -31.31
CA VAL A 87 9.22 -27.86 -32.34
C VAL A 87 10.16 -26.71 -32.76
N LYS A 88 9.70 -25.46 -32.71
CA LYS A 88 10.48 -24.30 -33.18
C LYS A 88 11.65 -23.91 -32.27
N GLY A 89 11.62 -24.26 -30.99
CA GLY A 89 12.60 -23.77 -30.02
C GLY A 89 13.49 -24.86 -29.42
N ASN A 90 14.59 -24.44 -28.83
CA ASN A 90 15.58 -25.31 -28.18
C ASN A 90 15.34 -25.37 -26.66
N GLY A 91 14.67 -26.42 -26.21
CA GLY A 91 14.28 -26.63 -24.81
C GLY A 91 12.76 -26.59 -24.60
N SER A 92 12.31 -27.02 -23.42
CA SER A 92 10.90 -27.04 -23.06
C SER A 92 10.27 -25.65 -23.14
N LEU A 93 9.01 -25.56 -23.55
CA LEU A 93 8.26 -24.30 -23.62
C LEU A 93 8.30 -23.50 -22.30
N GLU A 94 8.16 -24.21 -21.17
CA GLU A 94 8.24 -23.66 -19.82
C GLU A 94 9.50 -22.79 -19.64
N TRP A 95 10.67 -23.42 -19.75
CA TRP A 95 11.97 -22.77 -19.58
C TRP A 95 12.40 -21.86 -20.73
N ARG A 96 11.60 -21.74 -21.81
CA ARG A 96 11.80 -20.72 -22.85
C ARG A 96 10.87 -19.51 -22.67
N THR A 97 9.97 -19.54 -21.68
CA THR A 97 8.98 -18.48 -21.48
C THR A 97 9.38 -17.55 -20.34
N VAL A 98 9.43 -16.26 -20.65
CA VAL A 98 9.47 -15.17 -19.68
C VAL A 98 8.10 -14.49 -19.67
N THR A 99 7.45 -14.42 -18.52
CA THR A 99 6.12 -13.83 -18.40
C THR A 99 6.19 -12.54 -17.59
N ILE A 100 5.78 -11.45 -18.24
CA ILE A 100 5.65 -10.14 -17.60
C ILE A 100 4.28 -10.09 -16.93
N CYS A 101 4.25 -9.90 -15.62
CA CYS A 101 3.01 -9.80 -14.84
C CYS A 101 2.79 -8.32 -14.51
N SER A 102 1.73 -7.72 -15.03
CA SER A 102 1.43 -6.29 -14.87
C SER A 102 -0.01 -6.06 -14.45
N GLY A 103 -0.26 -5.05 -13.63
CA GLY A 103 -1.61 -4.69 -13.18
C GLY A 103 -1.68 -3.24 -12.72
N LEU A 104 -2.88 -2.65 -12.79
CA LEU A 104 -3.14 -1.32 -12.20
C LEU A 104 -3.47 -1.40 -10.71
N ASP A 105 -3.85 -2.58 -10.25
CA ASP A 105 -4.11 -2.92 -8.86
C ASP A 105 -3.53 -4.31 -8.53
N LEU A 106 -3.70 -4.75 -7.29
CA LEU A 106 -3.12 -6.00 -6.78
C LEU A 106 -3.92 -7.25 -7.17
N VAL A 107 -5.11 -7.09 -7.75
CA VAL A 107 -6.07 -8.17 -8.04
C VAL A 107 -6.07 -8.50 -9.54
N ASN A 108 -6.15 -7.48 -10.38
CA ASN A 108 -6.31 -7.57 -11.82
C ASN A 108 -4.94 -7.62 -12.51
N ILE A 109 -4.33 -8.81 -12.50
CA ILE A 109 -3.01 -9.06 -13.11
C ILE A 109 -3.16 -9.60 -14.52
N THR A 110 -2.55 -8.91 -15.48
CA THR A 110 -2.37 -9.34 -16.86
C THR A 110 -1.03 -10.05 -17.02
N TYR A 111 -1.04 -11.21 -17.69
CA TYR A 111 0.14 -12.00 -18.00
C TYR A 111 0.51 -11.81 -19.47
N THR A 112 1.73 -11.32 -19.74
CA THR A 112 2.26 -11.18 -21.10
C THR A 112 3.43 -12.17 -21.29
N PRO A 113 3.14 -13.39 -21.78
CA PRO A 113 4.16 -14.42 -22.03
C PRO A 113 4.98 -14.11 -23.30
N LEU A 114 6.30 -14.10 -23.13
CA LEU A 114 7.29 -13.95 -24.18
C LEU A 114 8.07 -15.26 -24.34
N ILE A 115 7.94 -15.90 -25.49
CA ILE A 115 8.52 -17.21 -25.78
C ILE A 115 9.80 -17.01 -26.59
N ALA A 116 10.94 -17.31 -25.97
CA ALA A 116 12.24 -17.22 -26.59
C ALA A 116 12.53 -18.41 -27.54
N ALA A 117 13.52 -18.24 -28.41
CA ALA A 117 14.04 -19.32 -29.25
C ALA A 117 14.73 -20.42 -28.43
N ASP A 118 15.37 -20.06 -27.31
CA ASP A 118 16.15 -20.95 -26.45
C ASP A 118 16.06 -20.52 -24.98
N VAL A 119 16.46 -21.44 -24.09
CA VAL A 119 16.40 -21.24 -22.63
C VAL A 119 17.36 -20.14 -22.17
N ASP A 120 18.52 -20.00 -22.80
CA ASP A 120 19.55 -19.04 -22.38
C ASP A 120 19.06 -17.60 -22.57
N THR A 121 18.44 -17.32 -23.72
CA THR A 121 17.81 -16.02 -24.03
C THR A 121 16.72 -15.69 -23.01
N SER A 122 15.85 -16.64 -22.67
CA SER A 122 14.79 -16.41 -21.70
C SER A 122 15.33 -16.14 -20.29
N ARG A 123 16.40 -16.83 -19.88
CA ARG A 123 17.04 -16.62 -18.58
C ARG A 123 17.72 -15.26 -18.50
N GLU A 124 18.47 -14.89 -19.54
CA GLU A 124 19.12 -13.57 -19.62
C GLU A 124 18.09 -12.43 -19.56
N TRP A 125 16.99 -12.55 -20.29
CA TRP A 125 15.90 -11.56 -20.26
C TRP A 125 15.17 -11.52 -18.93
N PHE A 126 14.90 -12.66 -18.31
CA PHE A 126 14.32 -12.74 -16.97
C PHE A 126 15.21 -12.01 -15.95
N GLU A 127 16.51 -12.31 -15.93
CA GLU A 127 17.46 -11.69 -15.00
C GLU A 127 17.59 -10.18 -15.24
N GLY A 128 17.66 -9.75 -16.50
CA GLY A 128 17.71 -8.33 -16.86
C GLY A 128 16.47 -7.56 -16.47
N LEU A 129 15.28 -8.06 -16.81
CA LEU A 129 14.02 -7.40 -16.49
C LEU A 129 13.77 -7.36 -14.98
N ARG A 130 14.08 -8.44 -14.26
CA ARG A 130 13.89 -8.53 -12.80
C ARG A 130 14.75 -7.54 -12.02
N GLN A 131 15.84 -7.04 -12.59
CA GLN A 131 16.65 -5.96 -11.99
C GLN A 131 15.98 -4.58 -12.12
N LEU A 132 15.09 -4.39 -13.11
CA LEU A 132 14.45 -3.11 -13.38
C LEU A 132 13.13 -2.92 -12.62
N THR A 133 12.40 -4.00 -12.34
CA THR A 133 11.06 -3.93 -11.75
C THR A 133 10.98 -3.39 -10.32
N PRO A 134 11.98 -3.56 -9.42
CA PRO A 134 11.91 -3.00 -8.06
C PRO A 134 12.06 -1.46 -7.99
N ASN A 135 12.02 -0.76 -9.12
CA ASN A 135 12.28 0.68 -9.21
C ASN A 135 11.08 1.55 -8.76
N THR A 136 10.76 1.53 -7.47
CA THR A 136 9.69 2.36 -6.91
C THR A 136 9.97 3.86 -7.02
N LYS A 137 11.24 4.27 -7.08
CA LYS A 137 11.63 5.69 -7.27
C LYS A 137 11.12 6.27 -8.58
N ALA A 138 10.94 5.45 -9.62
CA ALA A 138 10.38 5.89 -10.89
C ALA A 138 8.95 6.44 -10.79
N ASN A 139 8.22 6.13 -9.70
CA ASN A 139 6.89 6.69 -9.43
C ASN A 139 6.95 8.17 -8.99
N ASN A 140 8.13 8.66 -8.59
CA ASN A 140 8.35 9.99 -8.04
C ASN A 140 9.14 10.91 -8.99
N ILE A 141 9.20 10.57 -10.28
CA ILE A 141 9.89 11.39 -11.29
C ILE A 141 9.23 12.78 -11.43
N CYS A 142 10.04 13.81 -11.64
CA CYS A 142 9.52 15.16 -11.81
C CYS A 142 8.64 15.35 -13.07
N PRO A 143 7.82 16.42 -13.11
CA PRO A 143 6.95 16.71 -14.25
C PRO A 143 7.67 16.75 -15.62
N MET A 144 8.91 17.25 -15.67
CA MET A 144 9.70 17.26 -16.90
C MET A 144 9.98 15.84 -17.42
N THR A 145 10.38 14.94 -16.52
CA THR A 145 10.64 13.53 -16.84
C THR A 145 9.35 12.80 -17.22
N SER A 146 8.23 13.11 -16.56
CA SER A 146 6.90 12.60 -16.94
C SER A 146 6.48 13.03 -18.35
N LEU A 147 6.77 14.28 -18.75
CA LEU A 147 6.57 14.74 -20.13
C LEU A 147 7.46 13.97 -21.11
N LYS A 148 8.74 13.72 -20.77
CA LYS A 148 9.66 12.93 -21.59
C LYS A 148 9.14 11.50 -21.75
N LYS A 149 8.67 10.87 -20.67
CA LYS A 149 8.04 9.54 -20.68
C LYS A 149 6.81 9.51 -21.60
N HIS A 150 5.94 10.52 -21.52
CA HIS A 150 4.76 10.62 -22.39
C HIS A 150 5.14 10.80 -23.87
N TRP A 151 6.10 11.68 -24.16
CA TRP A 151 6.63 11.86 -25.51
C TRP A 151 7.20 10.55 -26.07
N LEU A 152 8.01 9.85 -25.28
CA LEU A 152 8.59 8.58 -25.70
C LEU A 152 7.51 7.54 -26.00
N LYS A 153 6.45 7.47 -25.17
CA LYS A 153 5.29 6.60 -25.42
C LYS A 153 4.66 6.86 -26.80
N LEU A 154 4.49 8.14 -27.18
CA LEU A 154 3.98 8.50 -28.51
C LEU A 154 4.93 8.05 -29.63
N CYS A 155 6.25 8.14 -29.42
CA CYS A 155 7.26 7.69 -30.37
C CYS A 155 7.35 6.17 -30.51
N LEU A 156 6.94 5.42 -29.48
CA LEU A 156 6.93 3.95 -29.49
C LEU A 156 5.61 3.37 -30.03
N MET A 157 4.49 4.07 -29.82
CA MET A 157 3.17 3.70 -30.34
C MET A 157 2.99 4.09 -31.82
N VAL A 158 3.82 3.49 -32.68
CA VAL A 158 3.78 3.71 -34.13
C VAL A 158 2.72 2.85 -34.82
N ASN A 159 2.28 3.28 -36.00
CA ASN A 159 1.42 2.48 -36.87
C ASN A 159 2.20 1.29 -37.51
N PRO A 160 1.55 0.46 -38.37
CA PRO A 160 2.25 -0.63 -39.05
C PRO A 160 3.42 -0.18 -39.94
N SER A 161 3.38 1.04 -40.51
CA SER A 161 4.47 1.63 -41.31
C SER A 161 5.64 2.13 -40.46
N GLY A 162 5.55 2.10 -39.13
CA GLY A 162 6.61 2.53 -38.22
C GLY A 162 6.65 4.04 -37.96
N LYS A 163 5.57 4.76 -38.28
CA LYS A 163 5.45 6.21 -38.11
C LYS A 163 4.44 6.57 -37.02
N ILE A 164 4.58 7.79 -36.46
CA ILE A 164 3.69 8.32 -35.44
C ILE A 164 2.44 8.90 -36.12
N PRO A 165 1.23 8.40 -35.87
CA PRO A 165 0.02 8.98 -36.44
C PRO A 165 -0.29 10.33 -35.79
N VAL A 166 -0.55 11.36 -36.60
CA VAL A 166 -0.99 12.68 -36.07
C VAL A 166 -2.26 12.54 -35.22
N ARG A 167 -3.14 11.58 -35.55
CA ARG A 167 -4.34 11.28 -34.76
C ARG A 167 -4.05 10.87 -33.32
N SER A 168 -2.94 10.17 -33.09
CA SER A 168 -2.53 9.76 -31.74
C SER A 168 -2.15 10.99 -30.93
N ILE A 169 -1.39 11.92 -31.52
CA ILE A 169 -1.01 13.20 -30.89
C ILE A 169 -2.25 14.05 -30.63
N THR A 170 -3.18 14.18 -31.59
CA THR A 170 -4.38 15.01 -31.39
C THR A 170 -5.27 14.52 -30.25
N ARG A 171 -5.32 13.20 -30.03
CA ARG A 171 -6.11 12.58 -28.96
C ARG A 171 -5.59 12.97 -27.58
N THR A 172 -4.26 13.01 -27.40
CA THR A 172 -3.60 13.41 -26.15
C THR A 172 -4.07 14.77 -25.63
N PHE A 173 -4.36 15.73 -26.52
CA PHE A 173 -4.69 17.11 -26.13
C PHE A 173 -6.17 17.49 -26.35
N ALA A 174 -7.00 16.52 -26.75
CA ALA A 174 -8.38 16.77 -27.15
C ALA A 174 -9.30 17.22 -26.00
N SER A 175 -8.90 16.97 -24.74
CA SER A 175 -9.66 17.36 -23.54
C SER A 175 -9.68 18.85 -23.25
N GLY A 176 -8.75 19.64 -23.83
CA GLY A 176 -8.68 21.08 -23.59
C GLY A 176 -8.53 21.95 -24.83
N ARG A 177 -8.19 21.36 -25.99
CA ARG A 177 -8.00 22.09 -27.25
C ARG A 177 -8.72 21.42 -28.41
N THR A 178 -8.98 22.18 -29.46
CA THR A 178 -9.62 21.65 -30.68
C THR A 178 -8.59 20.95 -31.55
N GLU A 179 -8.99 19.87 -32.24
CA GLU A 179 -8.14 19.16 -33.21
C GLU A 179 -7.46 20.12 -34.21
N LYS A 180 -8.22 21.11 -34.71
CA LYS A 180 -7.73 22.11 -35.66
C LYS A 180 -6.57 22.94 -35.08
N MET A 181 -6.67 23.35 -33.83
CA MET A 181 -5.60 24.12 -33.16
C MET A 181 -4.36 23.25 -32.96
N ILE A 182 -4.53 22.01 -32.50
CA ILE A 182 -3.43 21.07 -32.29
C ILE A 182 -2.66 20.82 -33.60
N MET A 183 -3.40 20.54 -34.68
CA MET A 183 -2.84 20.37 -36.03
C MET A 183 -2.11 21.62 -36.55
N GLN A 184 -2.62 22.82 -36.26
CA GLN A 184 -1.94 24.07 -36.63
C GLN A 184 -0.64 24.23 -35.85
N CYS A 185 -0.62 23.96 -34.54
CA CYS A 185 0.59 24.01 -33.73
C CYS A 185 1.68 23.05 -34.23
N LEU A 186 1.31 21.87 -34.75
CA LEU A 186 2.26 20.95 -35.40
C LEU A 186 2.88 21.59 -36.65
N LYS A 187 2.07 22.20 -37.52
CA LYS A 187 2.55 22.89 -38.72
C LYS A 187 3.49 24.05 -38.39
N ASP A 188 3.17 24.81 -37.36
CA ASP A 188 3.99 25.94 -36.89
C ASP A 188 5.36 25.50 -36.35
N LEU A 189 5.50 24.21 -36.00
CA LEU A 189 6.77 23.58 -35.60
C LEU A 189 7.46 22.84 -36.77
N GLY A 190 6.96 23.00 -37.99
CA GLY A 190 7.49 22.34 -39.18
C GLY A 190 7.23 20.83 -39.21
N LEU A 191 6.23 20.35 -38.47
CA LEU A 191 5.82 18.94 -38.45
C LEU A 191 4.59 18.71 -39.34
N PRO A 192 4.39 17.48 -39.86
CA PRO A 192 3.13 17.11 -40.51
C PRO A 192 1.93 17.37 -39.60
N GLY A 193 0.89 17.98 -40.15
CA GLY A 193 -0.26 18.48 -39.37
C GLY A 193 -1.61 18.28 -40.07
N GLY A 194 -1.68 17.38 -41.04
CA GLY A 194 -2.93 16.84 -41.58
C GLY A 194 -3.48 15.70 -40.73
N LYS A 195 -4.81 15.50 -40.77
CA LYS A 195 -5.50 14.50 -39.94
C LYS A 195 -5.10 13.05 -40.23
N CYS A 196 -4.59 12.77 -41.42
CA CYS A 196 -4.11 11.45 -41.83
C CYS A 196 -2.61 11.43 -42.06
N ASP A 197 -1.91 12.50 -41.66
CA ASP A 197 -0.46 12.56 -41.80
C ASP A 197 0.21 11.70 -40.74
N GLU A 198 1.44 11.32 -41.03
CA GLU A 198 2.30 10.50 -40.20
C GLU A 198 3.64 11.21 -40.02
N ILE A 199 4.23 11.10 -38.84
CA ILE A 199 5.49 11.76 -38.48
C ILE A 199 6.58 10.70 -38.30
N GLU A 200 7.77 10.92 -38.87
CA GLU A 200 8.93 10.08 -38.58
C GLU A 200 9.36 10.27 -37.11
N PRO A 201 9.58 9.19 -36.33
CA PRO A 201 9.97 9.33 -34.93
C PRO A 201 11.21 10.21 -34.71
N ALA A 202 12.19 10.16 -35.62
CA ALA A 202 13.39 10.98 -35.57
C ALA A 202 13.12 12.49 -35.70
N ASP A 203 12.05 12.87 -36.40
CA ASP A 203 11.68 14.29 -36.60
C ASP A 203 10.93 14.88 -35.41
N PHE A 204 10.30 14.03 -34.59
CA PHE A 204 9.53 14.42 -33.41
C PHE A 204 10.40 14.34 -32.15
N THR A 205 11.40 15.23 -32.04
CA THR A 205 12.30 15.28 -30.88
C THR A 205 11.58 15.75 -29.61
N PHE A 206 12.15 15.46 -28.44
CA PHE A 206 11.59 15.91 -27.16
C PHE A 206 11.46 17.44 -27.07
N GLU A 207 12.46 18.20 -27.56
CA GLU A 207 12.38 19.66 -27.55
C GLU A 207 11.23 20.19 -28.42
N LYS A 208 10.96 19.58 -29.59
CA LYS A 208 9.77 19.93 -30.38
C LYS A 208 8.48 19.58 -29.65
N PHE A 209 8.42 18.44 -28.96
CA PHE A 209 7.26 18.09 -28.13
C PHE A 209 7.09 19.05 -26.95
N TYR A 210 8.18 19.50 -26.33
CA TYR A 210 8.14 20.44 -25.22
C TYR A 210 7.63 21.82 -25.67
N GLU A 211 8.13 22.35 -26.78
CA GLU A 211 7.60 23.57 -27.39
C GLU A 211 6.12 23.43 -27.78
N PHE A 212 5.76 22.28 -28.35
CA PHE A 212 4.38 21.95 -28.69
C PHE A 212 3.47 21.92 -27.46
N TYR A 213 3.92 21.28 -26.38
CA TYR A 213 3.21 21.21 -25.11
C TYR A 213 2.90 22.60 -24.58
N HIS A 214 3.87 23.51 -24.53
CA HIS A 214 3.65 24.87 -24.01
C HIS A 214 2.74 25.71 -24.90
N LYS A 215 2.77 25.53 -26.22
CA LYS A 215 1.83 26.20 -27.14
C LYS A 215 0.38 25.75 -26.90
N ILE A 216 0.17 24.48 -26.57
CA ILE A 216 -1.16 23.90 -26.36
C ILE A 216 -1.64 24.12 -24.93
N CYS A 217 -0.77 23.94 -23.95
CA CYS A 217 -1.00 23.97 -22.52
C CYS A 217 -0.19 25.10 -21.86
N PRO A 218 -0.48 26.38 -22.18
CA PRO A 218 0.26 27.49 -21.61
C PRO A 218 0.18 27.47 -20.08
N ARG A 219 1.32 27.74 -19.44
CA ARG A 219 1.49 27.80 -17.99
C ARG A 219 1.34 29.24 -17.48
N THR A 220 0.15 29.78 -17.64
CA THR A 220 -0.21 31.14 -17.20
C THR A 220 0.03 31.35 -15.70
N ASP A 221 -0.12 30.30 -14.91
CA ASP A 221 0.22 30.27 -13.48
C ASP A 221 1.69 30.56 -13.20
N ILE A 222 2.60 29.94 -13.97
CA ILE A 222 4.04 30.20 -13.87
C ILE A 222 4.39 31.58 -14.45
N GLU A 223 3.75 31.99 -15.54
CA GLU A 223 3.93 33.32 -16.13
C GLU A 223 3.60 34.44 -15.13
N ASP A 224 2.51 34.28 -14.37
CA ASP A 224 2.07 35.27 -13.40
C ASP A 224 3.01 35.32 -12.18
N LEU A 225 3.47 34.17 -11.69
CA LEU A 225 4.54 34.11 -10.67
C LEU A 225 5.83 34.78 -11.16
N PHE A 226 6.22 34.53 -12.42
CA PHE A 226 7.42 35.14 -13.00
C PHE A 226 7.30 36.67 -13.09
N LYS A 227 6.14 37.20 -13.50
CA LYS A 227 5.85 38.64 -13.51
C LYS A 227 5.87 39.24 -12.10
N GLU A 228 5.32 38.52 -11.12
CA GLU A 228 5.33 38.92 -9.71
C GLU A 228 6.77 39.07 -9.20
N LEU A 229 7.62 38.07 -9.43
CA LEU A 229 9.05 38.11 -9.06
C LEU A 229 9.83 39.22 -9.78
N ASN A 230 9.33 39.66 -10.95
CA ASN A 230 9.84 40.81 -11.69
C ASN A 230 9.29 42.17 -11.22
N GLY A 231 8.55 42.21 -10.12
CA GLY A 231 7.97 43.44 -9.59
C GLY A 231 6.94 44.08 -10.53
N GLY A 232 6.28 43.26 -11.36
CA GLY A 232 5.31 43.72 -12.37
C GLY A 232 5.94 44.40 -13.60
N THR A 233 7.26 44.30 -13.78
CA THR A 233 7.93 44.80 -14.98
C THR A 233 7.81 43.81 -16.14
N ASN A 234 7.75 44.32 -17.38
CA ASN A 234 7.76 43.49 -18.60
C ASN A 234 9.16 42.93 -18.96
N ARG A 235 10.02 42.70 -17.96
CA ARG A 235 11.32 42.07 -18.17
C ARG A 235 11.13 40.61 -18.53
N THR A 236 11.98 40.11 -19.42
CA THR A 236 11.94 38.73 -19.93
C THR A 236 12.84 37.77 -19.13
N TYR A 237 13.46 38.24 -18.05
CA TYR A 237 14.41 37.48 -17.24
C TYR A 237 14.28 37.80 -15.74
N LEU A 238 14.75 36.89 -14.89
CA LEU A 238 15.00 37.07 -13.46
C LEU A 238 16.52 37.14 -13.19
N THR A 239 16.91 37.99 -12.25
CA THR A 239 18.31 38.15 -11.83
C THR A 239 18.61 37.37 -10.54
N ILE A 240 19.89 37.06 -10.29
CA ILE A 240 20.31 36.39 -9.05
C ILE A 240 19.76 37.08 -7.78
N PRO A 241 19.82 38.43 -7.63
CA PRO A 241 19.26 39.09 -6.45
C PRO A 241 17.75 38.90 -6.25
N GLN A 242 16.98 38.58 -7.30
CA GLN A 242 15.55 38.23 -7.20
C GLN A 242 15.34 36.75 -6.88
N LEU A 243 16.19 35.87 -7.43
CA LEU A 243 16.09 34.42 -7.25
C LEU A 243 16.52 33.96 -5.85
N VAL A 244 17.54 34.60 -5.26
CA VAL A 244 18.02 34.22 -3.90
C VAL A 244 16.91 34.34 -2.84
N PRO A 245 16.17 35.46 -2.73
CA PRO A 245 15.02 35.55 -1.83
C PRO A 245 13.92 34.54 -2.18
N PHE A 246 13.59 34.36 -3.46
CA PHE A 246 12.59 33.37 -3.87
C PHE A 246 12.90 31.96 -3.32
N PHE A 247 14.14 31.49 -3.48
CA PHE A 247 14.52 30.16 -2.99
C PHE A 247 14.57 30.06 -1.47
N ASN A 248 15.03 31.10 -0.78
CA ASN A 248 15.20 31.06 0.68
C ASN A 248 13.91 31.34 1.45
N ASP A 249 13.00 32.14 0.89
CA ASP A 249 11.81 32.63 1.59
C ASP A 249 10.54 31.91 1.14
N ARG A 250 10.46 31.46 -0.13
CA ARG A 250 9.25 30.80 -0.68
C ARG A 250 9.40 29.30 -0.90
N GLN A 251 10.60 28.81 -1.21
CA GLN A 251 10.82 27.39 -1.55
C GLN A 251 11.47 26.56 -0.43
N ARG A 252 12.06 27.22 0.58
CA ARG A 252 12.74 26.55 1.69
C ARG A 252 11.78 26.31 2.84
N ASP A 253 11.75 25.10 3.37
CA ASP A 253 11.10 24.82 4.66
C ASP A 253 11.83 25.59 5.79
N PRO A 254 11.16 26.53 6.49
CA PRO A 254 11.78 27.35 7.52
C PRO A 254 12.21 26.55 8.76
N ARG A 255 11.71 25.34 8.96
CA ARG A 255 12.05 24.46 10.09
C ARG A 255 13.39 23.78 9.93
N LEU A 256 13.93 23.73 8.71
CA LEU A 256 15.20 23.05 8.45
C LEU A 256 16.36 23.80 9.10
N ASN A 257 17.25 23.06 9.75
CA ASN A 257 18.47 23.60 10.34
C ASN A 257 19.38 24.22 9.26
N GLU A 258 19.83 25.46 9.46
CA GLU A 258 20.64 26.21 8.50
C GLU A 258 22.06 25.68 8.27
N ILE A 259 22.60 24.87 9.20
CA ILE A 259 23.92 24.26 9.05
C ILE A 259 23.81 22.99 8.21
N LEU A 260 22.82 22.14 8.51
CA LEU A 260 22.57 20.90 7.77
C LEU A 260 21.98 21.19 6.36
N PHE A 261 21.13 22.21 6.27
CA PHE A 261 20.50 22.67 5.04
C PHE A 261 20.78 24.17 4.84
N PRO A 262 21.96 24.52 4.30
CA PRO A 262 22.36 25.90 4.06
C PRO A 262 21.35 26.68 3.22
N TYR A 263 21.41 28.01 3.31
CA TYR A 263 20.66 28.89 2.43
C TYR A 263 21.21 28.87 1.00
N TYR A 264 20.33 29.09 0.03
CA TYR A 264 20.71 29.37 -1.35
C TYR A 264 21.52 30.67 -1.40
N ASN A 265 22.62 30.63 -2.12
CA ASN A 265 23.50 31.77 -2.33
C ASN A 265 23.74 31.97 -3.83
N ARG A 266 24.44 33.05 -4.20
CA ARG A 266 24.78 33.37 -5.60
C ARG A 266 25.38 32.18 -6.36
N LYS A 267 26.32 31.44 -5.75
CA LYS A 267 26.96 30.28 -6.39
C LYS A 267 25.93 29.20 -6.71
N ARG A 268 25.01 28.91 -5.79
CA ARG A 268 23.96 27.90 -6.00
C ARG A 268 22.96 28.34 -7.06
N VAL A 269 22.53 29.60 -7.02
CA VAL A 269 21.61 30.14 -8.04
C VAL A 269 22.24 30.13 -9.43
N LEU A 270 23.54 30.46 -9.53
CA LEU A 270 24.26 30.38 -10.81
C LEU A 270 24.33 28.95 -11.37
N GLN A 271 24.45 27.94 -10.50
CA GLN A 271 24.36 26.54 -10.94
C GLN A 271 22.98 26.22 -11.52
N ILE A 272 21.90 26.65 -10.86
CA ILE A 272 20.53 26.48 -11.37
C ILE A 272 20.40 27.15 -12.75
N ILE A 273 20.89 28.38 -12.91
CA ILE A 273 20.87 29.08 -14.20
C ILE A 273 21.62 28.25 -15.26
N ASN A 274 22.85 27.82 -14.97
CA ASN A 274 23.64 27.02 -15.91
C ASN A 274 23.02 25.66 -16.26
N THR A 275 22.16 25.11 -15.39
CA THR A 275 21.50 23.82 -15.60
C THR A 275 20.23 23.97 -16.45
N TYR A 276 19.40 24.97 -16.17
CA TYR A 276 18.05 25.06 -16.73
C TYR A 276 17.88 26.11 -17.84
N GLU A 277 18.72 27.14 -17.89
CA GLU A 277 18.69 28.11 -18.98
C GLU A 277 19.25 27.50 -20.27
N LYS A 278 18.62 27.82 -21.41
CA LYS A 278 19.03 27.36 -22.74
C LYS A 278 19.63 28.48 -23.59
N ASP A 279 19.26 29.73 -23.32
CA ASP A 279 19.82 30.88 -24.01
C ASP A 279 21.24 31.20 -23.50
N LEU A 280 22.23 31.03 -24.39
CA LEU A 280 23.65 31.23 -24.06
C LEU A 280 23.98 32.67 -23.66
N ASP A 281 23.25 33.67 -24.16
CA ASP A 281 23.48 35.06 -23.78
C ASP A 281 22.89 35.34 -22.40
N TYR A 282 21.76 34.73 -22.05
CA TYR A 282 21.19 34.83 -20.71
C TYR A 282 22.10 34.13 -19.68
N ILE A 283 22.66 32.97 -20.02
CA ILE A 283 23.67 32.29 -19.18
C ILE A 283 24.86 33.21 -18.91
N LYS A 284 25.43 33.84 -19.95
CA LYS A 284 26.57 34.78 -19.80
C LYS A 284 26.24 35.97 -18.91
N GLN A 285 24.99 36.46 -18.98
CA GLN A 285 24.50 37.58 -18.17
C GLN A 285 24.01 37.14 -16.77
N GLU A 286 24.08 35.85 -16.46
CA GLU A 286 23.54 35.25 -15.23
C GLU A 286 22.03 35.54 -15.02
N TRP A 287 21.28 35.46 -16.12
CA TRP A 287 19.84 35.68 -16.18
C TRP A 287 19.09 34.36 -16.36
N LEU A 288 17.90 34.26 -15.76
CA LEU A 288 16.99 33.14 -15.94
C LEU A 288 15.73 33.60 -16.67
N SER A 289 15.49 33.06 -17.86
CA SER A 289 14.28 33.29 -18.63
C SER A 289 13.05 32.62 -18.00
N LEU A 290 11.86 32.93 -18.52
CA LEU A 290 10.63 32.23 -18.15
C LEU A 290 10.73 30.72 -18.47
N ASP A 291 11.33 30.35 -19.60
CA ASP A 291 11.53 28.95 -19.97
C ASP A 291 12.45 28.24 -18.98
N GLY A 292 13.61 28.83 -18.67
CA GLY A 292 14.53 28.30 -17.67
C GLY A 292 13.90 28.19 -16.28
N PHE A 293 13.08 29.17 -15.88
CA PHE A 293 12.33 29.13 -14.63
C PHE A 293 11.28 28.01 -14.61
N CYS A 294 10.54 27.84 -15.71
CA CYS A 294 9.58 26.75 -15.86
C CYS A 294 10.26 25.38 -15.80
N ARG A 295 11.41 25.22 -16.47
CA ARG A 295 12.22 23.99 -16.43
C ARG A 295 12.69 23.67 -15.01
N TYR A 296 13.10 24.68 -14.24
CA TYR A 296 13.45 24.50 -12.83
C TYR A 296 12.25 24.02 -12.00
N LEU A 297 11.09 24.69 -12.08
CA LEU A 297 9.90 24.33 -11.30
C LEU A 297 9.37 22.92 -11.61
N MET A 298 9.64 22.43 -12.82
CA MET A 298 9.26 21.10 -13.29
C MET A 298 10.34 20.02 -13.08
N SER A 299 11.42 20.33 -12.37
CA SER A 299 12.57 19.43 -12.17
C SER A 299 12.58 18.76 -10.79
N ASP A 300 13.42 17.73 -10.62
CA ASP A 300 13.60 17.02 -9.33
C ASP A 300 14.17 17.92 -8.22
N GLU A 301 14.80 19.05 -8.58
CA GLU A 301 15.27 20.04 -7.59
C GLU A 301 14.14 20.82 -6.90
N ASN A 302 12.93 20.79 -7.48
CA ASN A 302 11.74 21.44 -6.97
C ASN A 302 10.64 20.42 -6.60
N ALA A 303 11.06 19.22 -6.18
CA ALA A 303 10.12 18.18 -5.74
C ALA A 303 9.35 18.63 -4.47
N PRO A 304 8.04 18.30 -4.37
CA PRO A 304 7.22 18.64 -3.20
C PRO A 304 7.57 17.80 -1.96
N VAL A 305 8.39 16.76 -2.13
CA VAL A 305 8.81 15.83 -1.08
C VAL A 305 10.34 15.75 -1.02
N PHE A 306 10.85 15.33 0.14
CA PHE A 306 12.26 14.99 0.30
C PHE A 306 12.53 13.63 -0.37
N LEU A 307 13.02 13.66 -1.61
CA LEU A 307 13.25 12.47 -2.43
C LEU A 307 14.27 11.49 -1.82
N ASP A 308 15.17 11.95 -0.94
CA ASP A 308 16.07 11.08 -0.17
C ASP A 308 15.34 10.22 0.87
N ARG A 309 14.10 10.57 1.23
CA ARG A 309 13.24 9.78 2.12
C ARG A 309 12.57 8.59 1.43
N LEU A 310 12.72 8.48 0.11
CA LEU A 310 12.33 7.31 -0.66
C LEU A 310 13.40 6.20 -0.58
N ASP A 311 14.62 6.50 -0.10
CA ASP A 311 15.60 5.50 0.31
C ASP A 311 15.37 5.04 1.74
N ILE A 312 15.99 3.92 2.14
CA ILE A 312 16.02 3.53 3.56
C ILE A 312 16.86 4.58 4.30
N TYR A 313 16.22 5.38 5.15
CA TYR A 313 16.83 6.50 5.86
C TYR A 313 16.58 6.48 7.37
N MET A 314 15.55 5.74 7.80
CA MET A 314 15.21 5.61 9.21
C MET A 314 16.18 4.65 9.90
N ASP A 315 16.35 4.81 11.21
CA ASP A 315 17.10 3.85 12.02
C ASP A 315 16.37 2.50 12.03
N MET A 316 17.04 1.46 11.52
CA MET A 316 16.52 0.08 11.40
C MET A 316 17.07 -0.85 12.50
N ASP A 317 17.73 -0.29 13.53
CA ASP A 317 18.35 -0.99 14.67
C ASP A 317 17.57 -0.84 15.99
N GLN A 318 16.34 -0.31 15.95
CA GLN A 318 15.42 -0.27 17.10
C GLN A 318 14.64 -1.59 17.24
N PRO A 319 14.09 -1.94 18.42
CA PRO A 319 13.23 -3.12 18.59
C PRO A 319 12.04 -3.16 17.61
N LEU A 320 11.61 -4.35 17.17
CA LEU A 320 10.44 -4.49 16.27
C LEU A 320 9.17 -3.74 16.73
N SER A 321 8.92 -3.68 18.05
CA SER A 321 7.79 -2.94 18.63
C SER A 321 7.81 -1.44 18.31
N HIS A 322 8.96 -0.89 17.90
CA HIS A 322 9.16 0.53 17.61
C HIS A 322 8.82 0.94 16.17
N TYR A 323 8.32 0.02 15.33
CA TYR A 323 7.99 0.31 13.94
C TYR A 323 6.50 0.11 13.65
N TYR A 324 5.94 0.93 12.77
CA TYR A 324 4.77 0.54 12.00
C TYR A 324 5.18 -0.48 10.95
N ILE A 325 4.39 -1.54 10.80
CA ILE A 325 4.67 -2.69 9.93
C ILE A 325 3.52 -2.82 8.93
N ASN A 326 3.81 -2.72 7.64
CA ASN A 326 2.81 -2.83 6.59
C ASN A 326 2.18 -4.24 6.64
N SER A 327 0.85 -4.33 6.82
CA SER A 327 0.18 -5.56 7.24
C SER A 327 -1.10 -5.81 6.45
N SER A 328 -1.29 -7.05 6.01
CA SER A 328 -2.46 -7.52 5.28
C SER A 328 -3.34 -8.40 6.16
N HIS A 329 -4.66 -8.28 5.97
CA HIS A 329 -5.70 -9.12 6.56
C HIS A 329 -6.27 -10.05 5.48
N ASN A 330 -6.55 -11.30 5.83
CA ASN A 330 -7.07 -12.34 4.94
C ASN A 330 -6.42 -12.31 3.55
N THR A 331 -5.08 -12.32 3.52
CA THR A 331 -4.25 -12.04 2.33
C THR A 331 -4.61 -12.91 1.13
N TYR A 332 -5.16 -14.11 1.36
CA TYR A 332 -5.56 -15.02 0.31
C TYR A 332 -6.78 -14.54 -0.51
N LEU A 333 -7.62 -13.64 0.00
CA LEU A 333 -8.84 -13.20 -0.68
C LEU A 333 -8.54 -12.15 -1.76
N SER A 334 -9.11 -12.35 -2.96
CA SER A 334 -9.04 -11.38 -4.05
C SER A 334 -10.32 -10.55 -4.19
N GLY A 335 -11.27 -10.66 -3.25
CA GLY A 335 -12.57 -9.99 -3.30
C GLY A 335 -13.29 -9.97 -1.95
N ARG A 336 -14.59 -10.29 -1.97
CA ARG A 336 -15.48 -10.32 -0.80
C ARG A 336 -15.06 -11.37 0.23
N GLN A 337 -15.50 -11.20 1.49
CA GLN A 337 -15.26 -12.15 2.58
C GLN A 337 -16.11 -13.43 2.45
N PHE A 338 -17.25 -13.36 1.75
CA PHE A 338 -18.13 -14.50 1.49
C PHE A 338 -18.23 -14.78 -0.01
N GLY A 339 -18.18 -16.05 -0.39
CA GLY A 339 -18.20 -16.48 -1.79
C GLY A 339 -17.00 -15.96 -2.61
N GLY A 340 -16.02 -15.35 -1.95
CA GLY A 340 -14.85 -14.75 -2.59
C GLY A 340 -13.87 -15.79 -3.11
N ARG A 341 -13.13 -15.42 -4.15
CA ARG A 341 -12.04 -16.26 -4.65
C ARG A 341 -10.81 -16.10 -3.76
N SER A 342 -10.27 -17.23 -3.32
CA SER A 342 -8.93 -17.31 -2.73
C SER A 342 -7.88 -17.50 -3.83
N SER A 343 -6.75 -16.83 -3.71
CA SER A 343 -5.71 -16.81 -4.72
C SER A 343 -4.31 -16.81 -4.10
N VAL A 344 -3.46 -17.72 -4.59
CA VAL A 344 -2.03 -17.74 -4.29
C VAL A 344 -1.34 -16.46 -4.78
N GLU A 345 -1.85 -15.87 -5.86
CA GLU A 345 -1.28 -14.66 -6.46
C GLU A 345 -1.35 -13.45 -5.53
N MET A 346 -2.38 -13.37 -4.68
CA MET A 346 -2.53 -12.26 -3.74
C MET A 346 -1.36 -12.17 -2.75
N TYR A 347 -0.76 -13.29 -2.34
CA TYR A 347 0.45 -13.29 -1.50
C TYR A 347 1.64 -12.67 -2.24
N ARG A 348 1.81 -13.00 -3.52
CA ARG A 348 2.89 -12.43 -4.35
C ARG A 348 2.73 -10.93 -4.47
N GLN A 349 1.56 -10.48 -4.92
CA GLN A 349 1.27 -9.05 -5.14
C GLN A 349 1.38 -8.25 -3.84
N THR A 350 0.86 -8.77 -2.74
CA THR A 350 0.95 -8.13 -1.41
C THR A 350 2.40 -7.97 -0.94
N LEU A 351 3.23 -9.01 -1.07
CA LEU A 351 4.65 -8.94 -0.68
C LEU A 351 5.46 -8.03 -1.60
N LEU A 352 5.21 -8.06 -2.91
CA LEU A 352 5.83 -7.18 -3.90
C LEU A 352 5.49 -5.71 -3.63
N ALA A 353 4.26 -5.42 -3.19
CA ALA A 353 3.83 -4.09 -2.74
C ALA A 353 4.47 -3.63 -1.41
N GLY A 354 5.41 -4.39 -0.84
CA GLY A 354 6.14 -4.01 0.37
C GLY A 354 5.47 -4.43 1.68
N CYS A 355 4.38 -5.19 1.65
CA CYS A 355 3.74 -5.72 2.86
C CYS A 355 4.66 -6.71 3.59
N ARG A 356 4.70 -6.66 4.92
CA ARG A 356 5.61 -7.44 5.78
C ARG A 356 4.90 -8.33 6.81
N CYS A 357 3.57 -8.25 6.91
CA CYS A 357 2.78 -9.22 7.66
C CYS A 357 1.61 -9.73 6.79
N VAL A 358 1.56 -11.03 6.53
CA VAL A 358 0.51 -11.68 5.72
C VAL A 358 -0.20 -12.74 6.53
N GLU A 359 -1.48 -12.96 6.25
CA GLU A 359 -2.36 -13.85 6.99
C GLU A 359 -2.69 -15.12 6.21
N LEU A 360 -2.68 -16.27 6.90
CA LEU A 360 -2.94 -17.60 6.36
C LEU A 360 -3.94 -18.34 7.26
N ASP A 361 -5.18 -18.46 6.79
CA ASP A 361 -6.23 -19.18 7.49
C ASP A 361 -6.19 -20.65 7.10
N CYS A 362 -5.55 -21.46 7.93
CA CYS A 362 -5.17 -22.83 7.62
C CYS A 362 -6.26 -23.81 8.08
N TRP A 363 -6.78 -24.61 7.16
CA TRP A 363 -7.81 -25.61 7.42
C TRP A 363 -7.37 -27.00 6.95
N ASP A 364 -7.90 -28.04 7.60
CA ASP A 364 -7.69 -29.41 7.16
C ASP A 364 -8.27 -29.60 5.75
N GLY A 365 -7.45 -30.09 4.81
CA GLY A 365 -7.95 -30.50 3.50
C GLY A 365 -8.83 -31.74 3.60
N THR A 366 -9.96 -31.71 2.89
CA THR A 366 -10.96 -32.79 2.86
C THR A 366 -10.76 -33.78 1.71
N ARG A 367 -9.77 -33.54 0.85
CA ARG A 367 -9.40 -34.39 -0.28
C ARG A 367 -8.66 -35.65 0.20
N GLU A 368 -8.60 -36.68 -0.65
CA GLU A 368 -7.95 -37.97 -0.33
C GLU A 368 -6.47 -37.83 0.05
N ASP A 369 -5.78 -36.80 -0.46
CA ASP A 369 -4.38 -36.49 -0.19
C ASP A 369 -4.13 -35.88 1.21
N GLN A 370 -5.19 -35.46 1.91
CA GLN A 370 -5.15 -34.79 3.21
C GLN A 370 -4.15 -33.62 3.23
N GLU A 371 -4.13 -32.82 2.17
CA GLU A 371 -3.26 -31.65 2.05
C GLU A 371 -3.86 -30.41 2.74
N PRO A 372 -3.10 -29.71 3.61
CA PRO A 372 -3.62 -28.50 4.26
C PRO A 372 -3.97 -27.41 3.24
N ILE A 373 -5.10 -26.76 3.46
CA ILE A 373 -5.65 -25.73 2.58
C ILE A 373 -5.71 -24.39 3.29
N ILE A 374 -5.85 -23.32 2.50
CA ILE A 374 -6.16 -21.98 2.97
C ILE A 374 -7.49 -21.55 2.36
N THR A 375 -8.39 -21.08 3.22
CA THR A 375 -9.73 -20.61 2.84
C THR A 375 -10.34 -19.81 4.00
N HIS A 376 -11.36 -19.02 3.71
CA HIS A 376 -12.18 -18.41 4.76
C HIS A 376 -13.24 -19.45 5.18
N GLY A 377 -12.97 -20.15 6.29
CA GLY A 377 -13.73 -21.33 6.68
C GLY A 377 -15.23 -21.07 6.78
N LYS A 378 -16.05 -21.98 6.23
CA LYS A 378 -17.52 -21.91 6.18
C LYS A 378 -18.12 -20.67 5.47
N ALA A 379 -17.30 -19.85 4.80
CA ALA A 379 -17.76 -18.65 4.09
C ALA A 379 -18.00 -18.88 2.58
N MET A 380 -17.98 -20.14 2.11
CA MET A 380 -18.10 -20.53 0.69
C MET A 380 -17.03 -19.94 -0.24
N CYS A 381 -15.89 -19.53 0.31
CA CYS A 381 -14.74 -19.11 -0.50
C CYS A 381 -14.05 -20.32 -1.14
N THR A 382 -13.33 -20.11 -2.25
CA THR A 382 -12.58 -21.19 -2.90
C THR A 382 -11.35 -21.57 -2.07
N ASP A 383 -10.90 -22.82 -2.19
CA ASP A 383 -9.72 -23.30 -1.47
C ASP A 383 -8.44 -23.19 -2.31
N ILE A 384 -7.33 -22.84 -1.66
CA ILE A 384 -5.97 -22.92 -2.25
C ILE A 384 -5.07 -23.78 -1.36
N LEU A 385 -4.05 -24.41 -1.95
CA LEU A 385 -3.14 -25.28 -1.19
C LEU A 385 -2.18 -24.43 -0.34
N PHE A 386 -2.01 -24.81 0.93
CA PHE A 386 -1.04 -24.17 1.83
C PHE A 386 0.38 -24.23 1.25
N LYS A 387 0.74 -25.38 0.67
CA LYS A 387 2.06 -25.60 0.04
C LYS A 387 2.37 -24.58 -1.06
N ASP A 388 1.40 -24.29 -1.92
CA ASP A 388 1.56 -23.36 -3.04
C ASP A 388 1.70 -21.91 -2.54
N VAL A 389 1.01 -21.57 -1.45
CA VAL A 389 1.16 -20.29 -0.77
C VAL A 389 2.56 -20.12 -0.17
N ILE A 390 3.09 -21.12 0.52
CA ILE A 390 4.47 -21.05 1.06
C ILE A 390 5.51 -20.93 -0.06
N GLN A 391 5.30 -21.61 -1.19
CA GLN A 391 6.15 -21.49 -2.38
C GLN A 391 6.09 -20.06 -2.97
N ALA A 392 4.90 -19.48 -3.10
CA ALA A 392 4.71 -18.10 -3.55
C ALA A 392 5.39 -17.07 -2.62
N ILE A 393 5.29 -17.28 -1.30
CA ILE A 393 5.96 -16.45 -0.30
C ILE A 393 7.48 -16.54 -0.47
N LYS A 394 8.05 -17.74 -0.64
CA LYS A 394 9.51 -17.91 -0.88
C LYS A 394 9.99 -17.10 -2.08
N GLU A 395 9.22 -17.10 -3.15
CA GLU A 395 9.57 -16.45 -4.43
C GLU A 395 9.60 -14.91 -4.33
N THR A 396 8.76 -14.33 -3.46
CA THR A 396 8.44 -12.90 -3.48
C THR A 396 8.75 -12.15 -2.18
N ALA A 397 8.91 -12.84 -1.05
CA ALA A 397 9.08 -12.23 0.27
C ALA A 397 10.18 -11.17 0.30
N PHE A 398 11.30 -11.37 -0.41
CA PHE A 398 12.46 -10.48 -0.34
C PHE A 398 12.85 -9.83 -1.68
N VAL A 399 11.90 -9.75 -2.63
CA VAL A 399 12.14 -9.12 -3.94
C VAL A 399 12.25 -7.60 -3.83
N THR A 400 11.29 -6.96 -3.16
CA THR A 400 11.23 -5.49 -3.04
C THR A 400 11.72 -4.96 -1.69
N SER A 401 11.83 -5.81 -0.67
CA SER A 401 12.31 -5.43 0.67
C SER A 401 13.10 -6.56 1.32
N GLN A 402 14.23 -6.24 1.95
CA GLN A 402 15.04 -7.21 2.71
C GLN A 402 14.57 -7.37 4.17
N MET A 403 13.61 -6.55 4.61
CA MET A 403 13.12 -6.55 6.00
C MET A 403 12.28 -7.80 6.31
N PRO A 404 12.26 -8.25 7.59
CA PRO A 404 11.59 -9.49 7.99
C PRO A 404 10.10 -9.53 7.63
N VAL A 405 9.62 -10.74 7.34
CA VAL A 405 8.21 -11.04 7.06
C VAL A 405 7.61 -11.86 8.21
N ILE A 406 6.39 -11.51 8.65
CA ILE A 406 5.63 -12.24 9.68
C ILE A 406 4.46 -12.96 9.02
N LEU A 407 4.41 -14.28 9.17
CA LEU A 407 3.28 -15.10 8.75
C LEU A 407 2.31 -15.26 9.93
N SER A 408 1.13 -14.64 9.83
CA SER A 408 0.05 -14.76 10.81
C SER A 408 -0.81 -15.99 10.47
N PHE A 409 -0.64 -17.09 11.21
CA PHE A 409 -1.46 -18.27 11.02
C PHE A 409 -2.72 -18.19 11.88
N GLU A 410 -3.88 -18.34 11.25
CA GLU A 410 -5.12 -18.73 11.90
C GLU A 410 -5.31 -20.24 11.71
N ASN A 411 -4.93 -21.03 12.71
CA ASN A 411 -4.75 -22.47 12.55
C ASN A 411 -5.98 -23.27 13.01
N HIS A 412 -6.62 -23.97 12.07
CA HIS A 412 -7.77 -24.86 12.31
C HIS A 412 -7.47 -26.32 11.98
N CYS A 413 -6.19 -26.65 11.69
CA CYS A 413 -5.79 -27.98 11.24
C CYS A 413 -5.64 -28.99 12.40
N SER A 414 -5.82 -30.27 12.07
CA SER A 414 -5.44 -31.43 12.89
C SER A 414 -3.92 -31.50 13.15
N LYS A 415 -3.48 -32.21 14.19
CA LYS A 415 -2.04 -32.40 14.49
C LYS A 415 -1.25 -32.97 13.30
N ALA A 416 -1.86 -33.87 12.54
CA ALA A 416 -1.21 -34.49 11.38
C ALA A 416 -0.95 -33.47 10.27
N GLN A 417 -1.95 -32.64 9.93
CA GLN A 417 -1.78 -31.60 8.91
C GLN A 417 -0.96 -30.41 9.42
N GLN A 418 -0.99 -30.08 10.72
CA GLN A 418 -0.07 -29.11 11.33
C GLN A 418 1.41 -29.54 11.19
N TYR A 419 1.70 -30.83 11.29
CA TYR A 419 3.05 -31.34 11.02
C TYR A 419 3.44 -31.16 9.55
N LYS A 420 2.52 -31.44 8.61
CA LYS A 420 2.73 -31.15 7.18
C LYS A 420 3.00 -29.66 6.94
N MET A 421 2.21 -28.76 7.53
CA MET A 421 2.41 -27.31 7.44
C MET A 421 3.81 -26.91 7.92
N ALA A 422 4.22 -27.38 9.11
CA ALA A 422 5.55 -27.11 9.65
C ALA A 422 6.66 -27.64 8.73
N LYS A 423 6.46 -28.82 8.12
CA LYS A 423 7.39 -29.38 7.15
C LYS A 423 7.46 -28.58 5.86
N TYR A 424 6.34 -28.12 5.31
CA TYR A 424 6.36 -27.23 4.15
C TYR A 424 7.08 -25.92 4.46
N CYS A 425 6.83 -25.30 5.62
CA CYS A 425 7.58 -24.12 6.03
C CYS A 425 9.09 -24.41 6.11
N GLU A 426 9.51 -25.51 6.74
CA GLU A 426 10.92 -25.87 6.86
C GLU A 426 11.58 -26.19 5.50
N ASP A 427 10.97 -27.05 4.71
CA ASP A 427 11.55 -27.58 3.48
C ASP A 427 11.56 -26.53 2.36
N ILE A 428 10.50 -25.72 2.26
CA ILE A 428 10.37 -24.70 1.21
C ILE A 428 11.14 -23.44 1.61
N LEU A 429 10.93 -22.88 2.80
CA LEU A 429 11.56 -21.61 3.19
C LEU A 429 13.03 -21.78 3.59
N GLY A 430 13.43 -22.98 4.04
CA GLY A 430 14.83 -23.28 4.39
C GLY A 430 15.41 -22.30 5.40
N ASP A 431 16.54 -21.68 5.06
CA ASP A 431 17.27 -20.73 5.91
C ASP A 431 16.55 -19.39 6.10
N LEU A 432 15.53 -19.09 5.28
CA LEU A 432 14.71 -17.90 5.47
C LEU A 432 13.83 -18.05 6.72
N LEU A 433 13.44 -19.27 7.10
CA LEU A 433 12.59 -19.48 8.28
C LEU A 433 13.39 -19.33 9.57
N LEU A 434 12.98 -18.39 10.43
CA LEU A 434 13.55 -18.23 11.76
C LEU A 434 12.96 -19.29 12.71
N LYS A 435 13.60 -20.46 12.75
CA LYS A 435 13.16 -21.60 13.59
C LYS A 435 13.51 -21.50 15.07
N ARG A 436 14.50 -20.67 15.43
CA ARG A 436 15.00 -20.53 16.80
C ARG A 436 15.25 -19.06 17.12
N PRO A 437 15.16 -18.65 18.40
CA PRO A 437 15.59 -17.33 18.84
C PRO A 437 17.06 -17.08 18.48
N LEU A 438 17.41 -15.81 18.35
CA LEU A 438 18.80 -15.38 18.17
C LEU A 438 19.53 -15.62 19.49
N GLU A 439 20.77 -16.12 19.42
CA GLU A 439 21.54 -16.50 20.62
C GLU A 439 21.71 -15.34 21.61
N LEU A 440 21.84 -14.12 21.11
CA LEU A 440 22.04 -12.91 21.93
C LEU A 440 20.72 -12.27 22.42
N ILE A 441 19.57 -12.75 21.94
CA ILE A 441 18.24 -12.22 22.30
C ILE A 441 17.34 -13.40 22.69
N PRO A 442 17.58 -14.02 23.85
CA PRO A 442 16.76 -15.13 24.32
C PRO A 442 15.32 -14.69 24.62
N LEU A 443 14.41 -15.66 24.66
CA LEU A 443 13.01 -15.45 25.00
C LEU A 443 12.84 -15.37 26.53
N GLU A 444 13.28 -14.27 27.12
CA GLU A 444 13.20 -14.01 28.56
C GLU A 444 12.45 -12.69 28.85
N PRO A 445 11.78 -12.57 30.02
CA PRO A 445 11.17 -11.30 30.44
C PRO A 445 12.19 -10.16 30.49
N GLY A 446 11.79 -8.98 30.01
CA GLY A 446 12.62 -7.78 29.94
C GLY A 446 13.56 -7.71 28.73
N MET A 447 13.68 -8.78 27.93
CA MET A 447 14.46 -8.75 26.69
C MET A 447 13.69 -8.06 25.58
N TYR A 448 14.28 -7.02 24.99
CA TYR A 448 13.71 -6.34 23.83
C TYR A 448 13.59 -7.26 22.62
N LEU A 449 12.60 -6.98 21.78
CA LEU A 449 12.51 -7.61 20.46
C LEU A 449 13.76 -7.29 19.63
N PRO A 450 14.23 -8.24 18.78
CA PRO A 450 15.30 -7.97 17.84
C PRO A 450 14.92 -6.82 16.89
N PRO A 451 15.90 -6.05 16.40
CA PRO A 451 15.65 -5.05 15.39
C PRO A 451 15.45 -5.64 13.99
N PRO A 452 14.74 -4.94 13.07
CA PRO A 452 14.57 -5.39 11.69
C PRO A 452 15.89 -5.76 10.98
N ASN A 453 16.96 -4.99 11.21
CA ASN A 453 18.28 -5.26 10.62
C ASN A 453 18.89 -6.61 11.03
N GLN A 454 18.64 -7.09 12.25
CA GLN A 454 19.13 -8.40 12.70
C GLN A 454 18.28 -9.56 12.16
N LEU A 455 17.14 -9.25 11.56
CA LEU A 455 16.18 -10.20 11.01
C LEU A 455 16.03 -10.06 9.49
N GLN A 456 17.01 -9.45 8.81
CA GLN A 456 17.00 -9.36 7.35
C GLN A 456 16.90 -10.75 6.72
N GLN A 457 16.05 -10.87 5.70
CA GLN A 457 15.76 -12.14 5.02
C GLN A 457 15.34 -13.26 5.99
N ARG A 458 14.58 -12.90 7.04
CA ARG A 458 13.95 -13.85 7.96
C ARG A 458 12.44 -13.81 7.88
N ILE A 459 11.84 -14.97 7.99
CA ILE A 459 10.40 -15.20 8.05
C ILE A 459 10.07 -15.73 9.46
N LEU A 460 9.20 -15.02 10.16
CA LEU A 460 8.73 -15.36 11.50
C LEU A 460 7.34 -15.98 11.39
N ILE A 461 7.05 -16.98 12.23
CA ILE A 461 5.72 -17.57 12.34
C ILE A 461 5.04 -17.00 13.60
N LYS A 462 3.91 -16.34 13.42
CA LYS A 462 2.92 -16.07 14.46
C LYS A 462 1.91 -17.21 14.46
N ASN A 463 2.00 -18.08 15.47
CA ASN A 463 1.04 -19.15 15.72
C ASN A 463 0.98 -19.44 17.23
N LYS A 464 -0.11 -20.04 17.73
CA LYS A 464 -0.20 -20.47 19.13
C LYS A 464 0.98 -21.39 19.49
N ARG A 465 1.52 -21.22 20.71
CA ARG A 465 2.66 -21.99 21.22
C ARG A 465 2.29 -22.74 22.50
N LEU A 466 2.77 -23.97 22.62
CA LEU A 466 2.67 -24.77 23.83
C LEU A 466 3.49 -24.15 24.97
N LYS A 467 3.13 -24.46 26.22
CA LYS A 467 3.96 -24.09 27.38
C LYS A 467 5.36 -24.73 27.23
N PRO A 468 6.47 -24.03 27.57
CA PRO A 468 7.82 -24.51 27.30
C PRO A 468 8.12 -25.92 27.81
N GLU A 469 7.64 -26.28 29.00
CA GLU A 469 7.85 -27.62 29.59
C GLU A 469 7.12 -28.73 28.81
N VAL A 470 5.88 -28.46 28.38
CA VAL A 470 5.07 -29.37 27.57
C VAL A 470 5.68 -29.49 26.17
N GLU A 471 6.03 -28.36 25.56
CA GLU A 471 6.69 -28.29 24.26
C GLU A 471 7.95 -29.16 24.24
N LYS A 472 8.86 -28.95 25.20
CA LYS A 472 10.12 -29.69 25.28
C LYS A 472 9.88 -31.19 25.40
N ARG A 473 8.99 -31.62 26.30
CA ARG A 473 8.67 -33.04 26.50
C ARG A 473 8.04 -33.67 25.25
N SER A 474 7.00 -33.05 24.70
CA SER A 474 6.29 -33.57 23.53
C SER A 474 7.19 -33.59 22.29
N LEU A 475 8.07 -32.60 22.13
CA LEU A 475 9.05 -32.57 21.04
C LEU A 475 10.10 -33.68 21.19
N GLU A 476 10.64 -33.89 22.39
CA GLU A 476 11.60 -34.98 22.65
C GLU A 476 11.00 -36.37 22.40
N LEU A 477 9.73 -36.59 22.78
CA LEU A 477 9.01 -37.84 22.51
C LEU A 477 8.78 -38.05 21.02
N PHE A 478 8.32 -37.01 20.32
CA PHE A 478 8.13 -37.02 18.87
C PHE A 478 9.44 -37.36 18.13
N MET A 479 10.55 -36.71 18.50
CA MET A 479 11.87 -36.95 17.88
C MET A 479 12.42 -38.37 18.14
N LYS A 480 11.97 -39.04 19.21
CA LYS A 480 12.30 -40.44 19.51
C LYS A 480 11.38 -41.45 18.80
N GLY A 481 10.44 -40.98 17.96
CA GLY A 481 9.47 -41.84 17.28
C GLY A 481 8.40 -42.42 18.21
N GLN A 482 8.26 -41.88 19.43
CA GLN A 482 7.25 -42.29 20.40
C GLN A 482 6.08 -41.30 20.28
N GLN A 483 5.05 -41.68 19.52
CA GLN A 483 3.79 -40.93 19.53
C GLN A 483 3.12 -41.10 20.89
N GLU A 484 2.62 -40.02 21.48
CA GLU A 484 1.66 -40.11 22.56
C GLU A 484 0.38 -40.74 21.99
N GLN A 485 0.15 -42.03 22.28
CA GLN A 485 -1.20 -42.56 22.38
C GLN A 485 -1.81 -41.98 23.65
N ASN A 486 -2.31 -40.74 23.61
CA ASN A 486 -3.16 -40.18 24.66
C ASN A 486 -3.96 -39.04 24.05
N ASP A 487 -5.10 -39.37 23.46
CA ASP A 487 -6.18 -38.40 23.27
C ASP A 487 -6.94 -38.12 24.59
N ASP A 488 -6.58 -38.80 25.71
CA ASP A 488 -7.31 -38.73 26.99
C ASP A 488 -6.42 -38.37 28.22
N LEU A 489 -5.46 -37.45 28.11
CA LEU A 489 -4.84 -36.84 29.28
C LEU A 489 -5.42 -35.45 29.56
N GLU A 490 -6.67 -35.42 30.05
CA GLU A 490 -7.09 -34.41 31.02
C GLU A 490 -6.21 -34.57 32.27
N ILE A 491 -5.07 -33.89 32.31
CA ILE A 491 -4.36 -33.70 33.57
C ILE A 491 -5.14 -32.63 34.33
N VAL A 492 -5.94 -33.10 35.28
CA VAL A 492 -6.57 -32.30 36.34
C VAL A 492 -5.46 -31.55 37.10
N PHE A 493 -5.21 -30.30 36.71
CA PHE A 493 -4.61 -29.28 37.55
C PHE A 493 -5.64 -28.18 37.74
N ASP A 494 -5.89 -27.84 39.00
CA ASP A 494 -6.76 -26.80 39.52
C ASP A 494 -7.21 -25.73 38.49
N VAL A 495 -8.46 -25.88 38.02
CA VAL A 495 -9.08 -25.05 36.97
C VAL A 495 -9.64 -23.74 37.57
N SER A 496 -9.03 -23.24 38.64
CA SER A 496 -9.35 -21.93 39.24
C SER A 496 -8.32 -20.83 38.91
N GLY A 497 -7.47 -21.05 37.90
CA GLY A 497 -6.61 -20.00 37.36
C GLY A 497 -6.01 -20.36 35.99
N VAL A 498 -6.32 -19.55 34.97
CA VAL A 498 -5.59 -19.46 33.69
C VAL A 498 -5.82 -20.56 32.64
N VAL A 499 -6.91 -21.33 32.71
CA VAL A 499 -7.39 -22.10 31.55
C VAL A 499 -8.90 -21.90 31.39
N GLY A 500 -9.28 -20.74 30.84
CA GLY A 500 -10.65 -20.44 30.42
C GLY A 500 -10.66 -20.17 28.92
N ASN A 501 -11.72 -20.61 28.24
CA ASN A 501 -12.03 -20.46 26.81
C ASN A 501 -11.22 -19.37 26.10
N VAL A 502 -10.59 -19.76 25.00
CA VAL A 502 -9.72 -18.90 24.18
C VAL A 502 -10.55 -17.98 23.29
N ASP A 503 -11.53 -17.29 23.85
CA ASP A 503 -12.30 -16.28 23.11
C ASP A 503 -12.04 -14.92 23.76
N GLY A 504 -11.05 -14.24 23.21
CA GLY A 504 -11.13 -12.81 22.89
C GLY A 504 -11.05 -12.59 21.36
N GLU A 505 -11.05 -13.68 20.60
CA GLU A 505 -11.31 -13.71 19.16
C GLU A 505 -12.79 -14.08 19.03
N GLU A 506 -13.68 -13.13 19.33
CA GLU A 506 -14.97 -13.17 18.63
C GLU A 506 -14.60 -13.09 17.16
N GLY A 507 -14.97 -14.14 16.43
CA GLY A 507 -14.77 -14.18 14.99
C GLY A 507 -15.27 -12.89 14.36
N PRO A 508 -14.72 -12.52 13.21
CA PRO A 508 -15.05 -11.27 12.56
C PRO A 508 -16.59 -11.03 12.51
N LEU A 509 -17.43 -12.08 12.44
CA LEU A 509 -18.85 -11.99 12.12
C LEU A 509 -19.85 -12.12 13.29
N ASN A 510 -19.43 -12.24 14.55
CA ASN A 510 -20.36 -12.49 15.68
C ASN A 510 -20.75 -11.25 16.50
N ASP A 511 -20.56 -10.04 15.99
CA ASP A 511 -20.93 -8.79 16.68
C ASP A 511 -22.47 -8.55 16.62
N ASP A 512 -23.27 -9.34 17.34
CA ASP A 512 -24.66 -8.98 17.65
C ASP A 512 -25.16 -9.72 18.91
N ASP A 513 -25.08 -9.06 20.08
CA ASP A 513 -26.21 -9.07 21.01
C ASP A 513 -26.18 -7.84 21.94
N SER A 514 -26.98 -6.85 21.58
CA SER A 514 -27.49 -5.86 22.54
C SER A 514 -29.01 -5.94 22.55
N SER A 515 -29.55 -6.98 23.19
CA SER A 515 -30.98 -7.05 23.49
C SER A 515 -31.24 -7.41 24.95
N SER A 516 -31.35 -6.37 25.77
CA SER A 516 -32.01 -6.44 27.07
C SER A 516 -33.45 -6.93 26.88
N SER A 517 -33.77 -8.12 27.40
CA SER A 517 -35.15 -8.56 27.58
C SER A 517 -35.36 -9.11 28.99
N ASP A 518 -35.79 -8.20 29.88
CA ASP A 518 -36.43 -8.54 31.14
C ASP A 518 -37.67 -9.40 30.85
N THR A 519 -37.68 -10.64 31.33
CA THR A 519 -38.90 -11.44 31.44
C THR A 519 -39.20 -11.75 32.90
N MET A 520 -40.30 -11.15 33.35
CA MET A 520 -41.00 -11.37 34.60
C MET A 520 -41.34 -12.84 34.83
N SER A 521 -41.12 -13.30 36.06
CA SER A 521 -41.98 -14.33 36.68
C SER A 521 -42.30 -13.92 38.12
N GLY A 522 -43.61 -13.85 38.43
CA GLY A 522 -44.14 -13.80 39.80
C GLY A 522 -43.93 -15.16 40.50
N GLU A 523 -44.17 -15.35 41.78
CA GLU A 523 -44.94 -14.64 42.80
C GLU A 523 -44.27 -14.93 44.15
N GLU A 524 -44.34 -14.03 45.13
CA GLU A 524 -45.03 -14.29 46.40
C GLU A 524 -45.08 -13.04 47.29
N ILE A 525 -46.21 -12.93 47.97
CA ILE A 525 -46.70 -11.81 48.78
C ILE A 525 -46.13 -11.91 50.20
N ILE A 526 -45.79 -10.80 50.86
CA ILE A 526 -46.30 -10.40 52.20
C ILE A 526 -45.85 -8.98 52.59
N GLN A 527 -46.89 -8.22 52.94
CA GLN A 527 -47.04 -6.93 53.65
C GLN A 527 -45.92 -6.48 54.61
N ASN A 528 -45.51 -5.20 54.51
CA ASN A 528 -45.85 -4.14 55.50
C ASN A 528 -45.10 -2.81 55.25
N LYS A 529 -45.85 -1.70 55.22
CA LYS A 529 -45.43 -0.30 55.47
C LYS A 529 -45.78 0.02 56.94
N PRO A 530 -45.17 1.01 57.66
CA PRO A 530 -45.24 2.44 57.29
C PRO A 530 -44.05 3.34 57.76
N LYS A 531 -43.72 4.41 57.01
CA LYS A 531 -43.90 5.88 57.27
C LYS A 531 -43.32 6.47 58.58
N ILE A 532 -42.73 7.68 58.47
CA ILE A 532 -43.00 8.97 59.19
C ILE A 532 -41.71 9.85 59.19
N THR A 533 -41.59 10.95 58.41
CA THR A 533 -42.05 12.37 58.48
C THR A 533 -41.06 13.40 59.08
N ASN A 534 -40.82 14.47 58.29
CA ASN A 534 -40.81 15.92 58.58
C ASN A 534 -39.81 16.60 59.55
N GLY A 535 -39.16 17.67 59.05
CA GLY A 535 -39.10 18.99 59.73
C GLY A 535 -37.74 19.71 59.80
N PRO A 536 -37.66 21.07 59.84
CA PRO A 536 -36.71 21.88 59.04
C PRO A 536 -35.79 22.90 59.79
N MET A 537 -35.00 23.64 58.99
CA MET A 537 -34.33 24.97 59.18
C MET A 537 -32.87 25.06 59.72
N GLN A 538 -31.93 25.50 58.86
CA GLN A 538 -31.17 26.80 58.79
C GLN A 538 -29.90 26.86 59.66
N ALA A 539 -28.75 27.43 59.31
CA ALA A 539 -28.09 27.88 58.08
C ALA A 539 -26.64 28.29 58.47
N SER A 540 -25.60 27.93 57.69
CA SER A 540 -24.41 28.78 57.41
C SER A 540 -23.33 28.04 56.59
N TYR A 541 -22.92 28.70 55.51
CA TYR A 541 -21.97 28.35 54.44
C TYR A 541 -20.53 28.02 54.85
N LEU A 542 -19.88 27.05 54.17
CA LEU A 542 -18.81 27.24 53.13
C LEU A 542 -18.14 25.91 52.74
N ASP A 543 -18.25 25.55 51.44
CA ASP A 543 -17.64 24.43 50.66
C ASP A 543 -17.94 22.98 51.12
N PRO A 544 -18.01 21.91 50.29
CA PRO A 544 -17.53 21.70 48.90
C PRO A 544 -18.52 20.91 47.98
N THR A 545 -18.03 20.40 46.84
CA THR A 545 -18.52 19.26 46.02
C THR A 545 -19.57 19.47 44.92
N THR A 546 -19.25 18.83 43.79
CA THR A 546 -19.91 18.61 42.50
C THR A 546 -21.42 18.34 42.53
N PRO A 547 -22.10 18.61 41.40
CA PRO A 547 -22.67 17.47 40.68
C PRO A 547 -22.49 17.54 39.16
N ASN A 548 -22.34 16.35 38.56
CA ASN A 548 -22.72 15.97 37.20
C ASN A 548 -22.77 17.08 36.15
N ILE A 549 -21.69 17.14 35.37
CA ILE A 549 -21.80 17.46 33.95
C ILE A 549 -21.68 16.11 33.24
N ASP A 550 -22.76 15.70 32.57
CA ASP A 550 -22.70 14.76 31.45
C ASP A 550 -21.57 15.22 30.53
N THR A 551 -20.41 14.55 30.59
CA THR A 551 -19.38 14.72 29.58
C THR A 551 -19.83 13.95 28.35
N ASP A 552 -20.68 14.61 27.58
CA ASP A 552 -20.94 14.32 26.18
C ASP A 552 -19.63 13.91 25.50
N ALA A 553 -19.64 12.73 24.88
CA ALA A 553 -18.52 12.20 24.12
C ALA A 553 -18.06 13.23 23.05
N HIS A 554 -16.74 13.38 22.94
CA HIS A 554 -16.06 14.30 22.03
C HIS A 554 -16.53 14.07 20.56
N PRO A 555 -16.80 15.13 19.77
CA PRO A 555 -17.46 15.06 18.46
C PRO A 555 -16.90 14.03 17.47
N GLU A 556 -15.63 13.66 17.55
CA GLU A 556 -15.02 12.65 16.66
C GLU A 556 -15.42 11.19 16.99
N LEU A 557 -15.80 10.91 18.24
CA LEU A 557 -16.38 9.60 18.61
C LEU A 557 -17.79 9.42 18.05
N LYS A 558 -18.54 10.53 17.87
CA LYS A 558 -19.82 10.56 17.14
C LYS A 558 -19.58 10.50 15.63
N LEU A 559 -18.46 11.06 15.14
CA LEU A 559 -18.10 11.00 13.72
C LEU A 559 -17.70 9.58 13.26
N CYS A 560 -17.08 8.77 14.12
CA CYS A 560 -16.87 7.34 13.85
C CYS A 560 -18.16 6.54 13.68
N GLN A 561 -19.29 6.97 14.29
CA GLN A 561 -20.61 6.36 14.08
C GLN A 561 -21.30 6.90 12.83
N SER A 562 -21.06 8.15 12.44
CA SER A 562 -21.62 8.73 11.20
C SER A 562 -20.88 8.34 9.92
N ILE A 563 -19.74 7.64 10.03
CA ILE A 563 -19.05 7.06 8.87
C ILE A 563 -19.75 5.76 8.40
N ASP A 564 -20.54 5.10 9.27
CA ASP A 564 -21.28 3.88 8.93
C ASP A 564 -22.64 4.12 8.26
N THR A 565 -23.09 5.38 8.09
CA THR A 565 -24.31 5.68 7.32
C THR A 565 -24.18 7.03 6.58
N ASN A 566 -24.35 7.00 5.25
CA ASN A 566 -24.31 8.10 4.27
C ASN A 566 -22.98 8.28 3.53
N ASP A 567 -22.73 7.34 2.62
CA ASP A 567 -22.02 7.63 1.38
C ASP A 567 -22.98 8.37 0.42
N PRO A 568 -22.72 9.62 -0.03
CA PRO A 568 -23.66 10.37 -0.87
C PRO A 568 -23.66 9.97 -2.36
N ASP A 569 -22.95 8.93 -2.77
CA ASP A 569 -22.78 8.58 -4.19
C ASP A 569 -23.93 7.73 -4.80
N GLU A 570 -25.05 7.53 -4.11
CA GLU A 570 -26.19 6.76 -4.66
C GLU A 570 -27.13 7.54 -5.62
N ASP A 571 -27.05 8.87 -5.72
CA ASP A 571 -28.10 9.66 -6.40
C ASP A 571 -27.80 10.18 -7.83
N GLU A 572 -26.82 9.62 -8.56
CA GLU A 572 -26.61 9.95 -9.99
C GLU A 572 -26.57 8.77 -10.98
N LYS A 573 -27.05 7.57 -10.62
CA LYS A 573 -27.26 6.48 -11.60
C LYS A 573 -28.66 6.50 -12.24
N LYS A 574 -29.01 7.57 -12.95
CA LYS A 574 -30.11 7.56 -13.95
C LYS A 574 -29.79 8.38 -15.20
N ARG A 575 -29.01 7.79 -16.11
CA ARG A 575 -29.19 7.74 -17.59
C ARG A 575 -27.84 7.69 -18.32
N SER A 576 -27.50 6.52 -18.84
CA SER A 576 -26.94 6.37 -20.19
C SER A 576 -26.93 4.89 -20.56
N ASP A 577 -28.01 4.42 -21.19
CA ASP A 577 -28.00 3.18 -21.96
C ASP A 577 -27.25 3.46 -23.27
N SER A 578 -26.09 2.82 -23.47
CA SER A 578 -25.65 2.38 -24.80
C SER A 578 -24.47 1.41 -24.72
N PHE A 579 -24.78 0.15 -25.03
CA PHE A 579 -23.95 -0.86 -25.68
C PHE A 579 -22.50 -1.05 -25.22
N GLU A 580 -22.28 -2.11 -24.43
CA GLU A 580 -21.08 -2.93 -24.50
C GLU A 580 -21.45 -4.40 -24.20
N LYS A 581 -20.88 -5.32 -24.98
CA LYS A 581 -21.19 -6.76 -24.98
C LYS A 581 -20.71 -7.38 -23.66
N LYS A 582 -21.61 -8.11 -22.99
CA LYS A 582 -21.26 -9.02 -21.89
C LYS A 582 -20.46 -10.19 -22.44
N GLU A 583 -19.22 -10.34 -21.97
CA GLU A 583 -18.63 -11.65 -21.79
C GLU A 583 -19.19 -12.26 -20.50
N GLU A 584 -19.56 -13.53 -20.57
CA GLU A 584 -20.09 -14.30 -19.45
C GLU A 584 -18.92 -14.66 -18.52
N ASP A 585 -18.84 -13.96 -17.38
CA ASP A 585 -17.95 -14.32 -16.29
C ASP A 585 -18.63 -15.44 -15.47
N GLU A 586 -18.08 -16.65 -15.51
CA GLU A 586 -18.52 -17.81 -14.71
C GLU A 586 -18.08 -17.68 -13.24
N GLY A 587 -18.45 -16.57 -12.59
CA GLY A 587 -18.34 -16.35 -11.15
C GLY A 587 -19.73 -16.13 -10.57
N GLY A 588 -20.29 -17.13 -9.87
CA GLY A 588 -21.59 -17.03 -9.23
C GLY A 588 -21.60 -15.95 -8.15
N ASN A 589 -22.02 -14.73 -8.48
CA ASN A 589 -22.25 -13.68 -7.50
C ASN A 589 -23.49 -14.04 -6.66
N LEU A 590 -23.30 -14.14 -5.35
CA LEU A 590 -24.39 -14.28 -4.38
C LEU A 590 -25.29 -13.04 -4.43
N THR A 591 -26.60 -13.24 -4.34
CA THR A 591 -27.55 -12.15 -4.16
C THR A 591 -27.44 -11.58 -2.73
N ALA A 592 -27.80 -10.30 -2.54
CA ALA A 592 -27.78 -9.67 -1.21
C ALA A 592 -28.63 -10.44 -0.17
N GLU A 593 -29.70 -11.10 -0.61
CA GLU A 593 -30.56 -11.94 0.24
C GLU A 593 -29.85 -13.23 0.66
N GLU A 594 -29.10 -13.86 -0.25
CA GLU A 594 -28.27 -15.03 0.05
C GLU A 594 -27.11 -14.68 0.99
N GLU A 595 -26.48 -13.51 0.81
CA GLU A 595 -25.42 -13.01 1.70
C GLU A 595 -25.93 -12.81 3.14
N ILE A 596 -27.08 -12.17 3.31
CA ILE A 596 -27.71 -11.98 4.63
C ILE A 596 -28.04 -13.34 5.26
N ALA A 597 -28.58 -14.28 4.49
CA ALA A 597 -28.90 -15.62 4.98
C ALA A 597 -27.63 -16.40 5.37
N LEU A 598 -26.55 -16.27 4.61
CA LEU A 598 -25.25 -16.89 4.91
C LEU A 598 -24.63 -16.28 6.17
N MET A 599 -24.64 -14.96 6.31
CA MET A 599 -24.17 -14.27 7.52
C MET A 599 -24.94 -14.73 8.76
N SER A 600 -26.28 -14.83 8.67
CA SER A 600 -27.11 -15.28 9.81
C SER A 600 -26.84 -16.73 10.25
N ASN A 601 -26.35 -17.57 9.33
CA ASN A 601 -26.05 -18.97 9.58
C ASN A 601 -24.55 -19.23 9.78
N TYR A 602 -23.70 -18.22 9.55
CA TYR A 602 -22.27 -18.33 9.72
C TYR A 602 -21.95 -18.43 11.21
N LYS A 603 -21.14 -19.44 11.55
CA LYS A 603 -20.58 -19.57 12.90
C LYS A 603 -19.08 -19.60 12.77
N TYR A 604 -18.45 -18.54 13.27
CA TYR A 604 -17.02 -18.53 13.44
C TYR A 604 -16.58 -19.71 14.29
N ILE A 605 -15.47 -20.31 13.90
CA ILE A 605 -14.77 -21.32 14.69
C ILE A 605 -13.44 -20.70 15.07
N GLY A 606 -13.15 -20.64 16.37
CA GLY A 606 -11.85 -20.15 16.83
C GLY A 606 -10.71 -21.12 16.51
N ALA A 607 -9.50 -20.57 16.35
CA ALA A 607 -8.31 -21.37 16.04
C ALA A 607 -8.07 -22.47 17.09
N THR A 608 -7.57 -23.62 16.64
CA THR A 608 -7.29 -24.79 17.47
C THR A 608 -6.36 -24.46 18.65
N THR A 609 -6.62 -25.05 19.81
CA THR A 609 -5.73 -25.00 20.98
C THR A 609 -4.78 -26.19 21.03
N ASN A 610 -5.01 -27.19 20.19
CA ASN A 610 -4.24 -28.42 20.15
C ASN A 610 -3.09 -28.31 19.14
N ILE A 611 -1.93 -27.83 19.62
CA ILE A 611 -0.80 -27.49 18.75
C ILE A 611 0.19 -28.64 18.64
N HIS A 612 0.64 -28.95 17.41
CA HIS A 612 1.71 -29.90 17.17
C HIS A 612 3.06 -29.36 17.71
N PRO A 613 3.83 -30.13 18.50
CA PRO A 613 5.04 -29.65 19.17
C PRO A 613 6.11 -29.14 18.19
N TYR A 614 6.19 -29.72 16.99
CA TYR A 614 7.12 -29.26 15.95
C TYR A 614 6.80 -27.87 15.40
N LEU A 615 5.51 -27.56 15.20
CA LEU A 615 5.07 -26.23 14.76
C LEU A 615 5.24 -25.21 15.89
N SER A 616 4.89 -25.61 17.12
CA SER A 616 5.09 -24.79 18.34
C SER A 616 6.54 -24.32 18.49
N ALA A 617 7.50 -25.23 18.30
CA ALA A 617 8.92 -24.94 18.48
C ALA A 617 9.50 -23.93 17.47
N MET A 618 8.79 -23.65 16.36
CA MET A 618 9.19 -22.64 15.38
C MET A 618 8.75 -21.22 15.76
N VAL A 619 7.85 -21.06 16.73
CA VAL A 619 7.33 -19.75 17.18
C VAL A 619 8.29 -19.11 18.19
N ASN A 620 8.69 -17.86 17.94
CA ASN A 620 9.63 -17.12 18.79
C ASN A 620 9.17 -15.69 19.12
N TYR A 621 9.59 -14.68 18.36
CA TYR A 621 9.41 -13.26 18.68
C TYR A 621 8.02 -12.70 18.37
N ALA A 622 7.16 -13.49 17.74
CA ALA A 622 5.79 -13.14 17.38
C ALA A 622 4.79 -14.12 18.01
N GLN A 623 4.92 -14.38 19.32
CA GLN A 623 4.08 -15.35 20.03
C GLN A 623 2.73 -14.74 20.42
N PRO A 624 1.60 -15.14 19.80
CA PRO A 624 0.28 -14.64 20.17
C PRO A 624 -0.13 -15.21 21.53
N VAL A 625 -0.63 -14.35 22.41
CA VAL A 625 -1.19 -14.72 23.72
C VAL A 625 -2.55 -14.05 23.93
N LYS A 626 -3.44 -14.73 24.67
CA LYS A 626 -4.70 -14.13 25.11
C LYS A 626 -4.39 -12.90 25.97
N PHE A 627 -4.90 -11.75 25.55
CA PHE A 627 -4.74 -10.51 26.27
C PHE A 627 -5.55 -10.56 27.58
N GLN A 628 -4.92 -10.21 28.71
CA GLN A 628 -5.53 -10.28 30.05
C GLN A 628 -5.71 -8.89 30.68
N GLY A 629 -5.17 -7.85 30.07
CA GLY A 629 -5.07 -6.50 30.64
C GLY A 629 -3.69 -5.90 30.40
N PHE A 630 -3.62 -4.56 30.31
CA PHE A 630 -2.36 -3.85 30.12
C PHE A 630 -1.46 -3.93 31.36
N ASP A 631 -2.05 -3.92 32.55
CA ASP A 631 -1.41 -4.13 33.85
C ASP A 631 -0.73 -5.51 33.93
N VAL A 632 -1.42 -6.57 33.53
CA VAL A 632 -0.88 -7.93 33.50
C VAL A 632 0.27 -8.06 32.50
N ALA A 633 0.14 -7.43 31.33
CA ALA A 633 1.18 -7.42 30.31
C ALA A 633 2.43 -6.66 30.78
N GLU A 634 2.24 -5.55 31.48
CA GLU A 634 3.32 -4.77 32.09
C GLU A 634 4.03 -5.53 33.21
N GLU A 635 3.30 -6.15 34.13
CA GLU A 635 3.87 -6.93 35.22
C GLU A 635 4.71 -8.11 34.70
N ARG A 636 4.21 -8.81 33.68
CA ARG A 636 4.93 -9.94 33.08
C ARG A 636 6.18 -9.50 32.30
N ASN A 637 6.15 -8.31 31.69
CA ASN A 637 7.25 -7.73 30.93
C ASN A 637 7.84 -8.66 29.85
N VAL A 638 7.00 -9.39 29.10
CA VAL A 638 7.44 -10.36 28.08
C VAL A 638 7.26 -9.77 26.69
N HIS A 639 8.34 -9.32 26.03
CA HIS A 639 8.23 -8.51 24.81
C HIS A 639 7.92 -9.33 23.55
N TYR A 640 8.30 -10.62 23.54
CA TYR A 640 7.99 -11.55 22.45
C TYR A 640 6.53 -12.04 22.47
N HIS A 641 5.77 -11.73 23.52
CA HIS A 641 4.32 -11.92 23.53
C HIS A 641 3.66 -10.76 22.77
N MET A 642 2.67 -11.10 21.94
CA MET A 642 1.87 -10.13 21.20
C MET A 642 0.38 -10.49 21.31
N SER A 643 -0.47 -9.52 21.01
CA SER A 643 -1.93 -9.69 21.02
C SER A 643 -2.54 -9.14 19.73
N SER A 644 -3.59 -9.81 19.25
CA SER A 644 -4.37 -9.39 18.10
C SER A 644 -5.74 -8.94 18.58
N PHE A 645 -6.26 -7.84 18.03
CA PHE A 645 -7.55 -7.26 18.39
C PHE A 645 -8.35 -6.98 17.12
N ASN A 646 -9.63 -7.35 17.10
CA ASN A 646 -10.54 -6.83 16.07
C ASN A 646 -10.70 -5.31 16.24
N GLU A 647 -11.17 -4.62 15.19
CA GLU A 647 -11.28 -3.16 15.21
C GLU A 647 -12.18 -2.65 16.35
N ASN A 648 -13.26 -3.36 16.70
CA ASN A 648 -14.18 -2.96 17.77
C ASN A 648 -13.51 -2.98 19.14
N THR A 649 -12.76 -4.05 19.44
CA THR A 649 -11.98 -4.20 20.67
C THR A 649 -10.89 -3.15 20.75
N GLY A 650 -10.17 -2.94 19.64
CA GLY A 650 -9.17 -1.88 19.53
C GLY A 650 -9.76 -0.49 19.79
N LEU A 651 -10.91 -0.18 19.19
CA LEU A 651 -11.66 1.06 19.44
C LEU A 651 -12.10 1.18 20.90
N GLY A 652 -12.48 0.08 21.56
CA GLY A 652 -12.77 0.03 22.99
C GLY A 652 -11.59 0.50 23.84
N TYR A 653 -10.38 0.00 23.56
CA TYR A 653 -9.17 0.44 24.25
C TYR A 653 -8.78 1.88 23.91
N LEU A 654 -8.94 2.32 22.66
CA LEU A 654 -8.73 3.73 22.30
C LEU A 654 -9.65 4.67 23.10
N LYS A 655 -10.87 4.25 23.41
CA LYS A 655 -11.83 5.06 24.18
C LYS A 655 -11.54 5.11 25.67
N THR A 656 -11.01 4.03 26.23
CA THR A 656 -10.99 3.82 27.69
C THR A 656 -9.58 3.75 28.29
N GLN A 657 -8.58 3.33 27.51
CA GLN A 657 -7.24 2.95 27.98
C GLN A 657 -6.15 3.25 26.93
N VAL A 658 -6.25 4.41 26.25
CA VAL A 658 -5.35 4.75 25.13
C VAL A 658 -3.90 4.92 25.55
N ILE A 659 -3.67 5.50 26.74
CA ILE A 659 -2.31 5.75 27.25
C ILE A 659 -1.62 4.42 27.56
N GLU A 660 -2.37 3.49 28.16
CA GLU A 660 -1.93 2.13 28.44
C GLU A 660 -1.63 1.36 27.15
N LEU A 661 -2.46 1.51 26.10
CA LEU A 661 -2.22 0.93 24.79
C LEU A 661 -0.93 1.48 24.14
N VAL A 662 -0.70 2.80 24.20
CA VAL A 662 0.54 3.42 23.72
C VAL A 662 1.75 2.85 24.47
N ASN A 663 1.65 2.71 25.80
CA ASN A 663 2.74 2.17 26.62
C ASN A 663 3.00 0.69 26.37
N TYR A 664 1.96 -0.12 26.19
CA TYR A 664 2.05 -1.52 25.76
C TYR A 664 2.83 -1.63 24.45
N ASN A 665 2.49 -0.79 23.47
CA ASN A 665 3.09 -0.78 22.14
C ASN A 665 4.54 -0.29 22.08
N LYS A 666 5.12 0.20 23.18
CA LYS A 666 6.57 0.44 23.27
C LYS A 666 7.34 -0.87 23.41
N ARG A 667 6.78 -1.84 24.15
CA ARG A 667 7.47 -3.08 24.52
C ARG A 667 7.03 -4.27 23.67
N GLN A 668 5.74 -4.37 23.40
CA GLN A 668 5.11 -5.50 22.74
C GLN A 668 4.49 -5.09 21.41
N MET A 669 4.19 -6.07 20.57
CA MET A 669 3.45 -5.85 19.34
C MET A 669 1.94 -6.03 19.55
N SER A 670 1.16 -5.20 18.88
CA SER A 670 -0.29 -5.37 18.68
C SER A 670 -0.58 -5.53 17.20
N ARG A 671 -1.51 -6.45 16.88
CA ARG A 671 -2.12 -6.54 15.55
C ARG A 671 -3.58 -6.09 15.63
N ILE A 672 -4.00 -5.23 14.70
CA ILE A 672 -5.40 -4.84 14.52
C ILE A 672 -5.90 -5.43 13.20
N TYR A 673 -7.12 -5.93 13.17
CA TYR A 673 -7.75 -6.46 11.95
C TYR A 673 -9.22 -6.03 11.84
N PRO A 674 -9.78 -5.99 10.62
CA PRO A 674 -11.15 -5.55 10.39
C PRO A 674 -12.17 -6.42 11.11
N ARG A 675 -13.29 -5.84 11.55
CA ARG A 675 -14.46 -6.64 11.95
C ARG A 675 -15.04 -7.33 10.72
N GLY A 676 -15.68 -8.46 10.92
CA GLY A 676 -16.30 -9.24 9.85
C GLY A 676 -17.64 -8.74 9.36
N GLY A 677 -18.30 -7.84 10.08
CA GLY A 677 -19.40 -7.07 9.49
C GLY A 677 -19.02 -6.41 8.15
N ARG A 678 -17.72 -6.22 7.88
CA ARG A 678 -17.17 -5.77 6.59
C ARG A 678 -17.08 -6.89 5.55
N VAL A 679 -18.23 -7.46 5.19
CA VAL A 679 -18.33 -8.58 4.23
C VAL A 679 -17.88 -8.22 2.82
N ASP A 680 -17.97 -6.94 2.48
CA ASP A 680 -17.50 -6.35 1.23
C ASP A 680 -15.97 -6.16 1.18
N SER A 681 -15.26 -6.53 2.26
CA SER A 681 -13.83 -6.31 2.44
C SER A 681 -13.44 -4.83 2.51
N SER A 682 -14.33 -3.93 2.93
CA SER A 682 -13.99 -2.54 3.26
C SER A 682 -12.93 -2.46 4.37
N ASN A 683 -12.22 -1.34 4.47
CA ASN A 683 -11.22 -1.09 5.50
C ASN A 683 -11.66 -0.02 6.52
N TYR A 684 -11.20 -0.17 7.76
CA TYR A 684 -11.22 0.90 8.75
C TYR A 684 -10.05 1.88 8.50
N LEU A 685 -10.15 3.11 9.04
CA LEU A 685 -9.10 4.11 8.90
C LEU A 685 -7.87 3.73 9.75
N PRO A 686 -6.69 3.42 9.18
CA PRO A 686 -5.56 2.88 9.93
C PRO A 686 -4.90 3.90 10.87
N GLN A 687 -5.02 5.20 10.55
CA GLN A 687 -4.40 6.29 11.30
C GLN A 687 -4.78 6.28 12.78
N ILE A 688 -6.02 5.89 13.12
CA ILE A 688 -6.50 5.86 14.51
C ILE A 688 -5.70 4.89 15.39
N PHE A 689 -5.25 3.77 14.82
CA PHE A 689 -4.47 2.76 15.53
C PHE A 689 -2.97 3.07 15.46
N TRP A 690 -2.49 3.66 14.37
CA TRP A 690 -1.14 4.20 14.33
C TRP A 690 -0.94 5.28 15.39
N ASN A 691 -1.94 6.13 15.66
CA ASN A 691 -1.89 7.13 16.74
C ASN A 691 -1.67 6.51 18.12
N ALA A 692 -2.12 5.26 18.35
CA ALA A 692 -1.85 4.51 19.58
C ALA A 692 -0.59 3.62 19.51
N GLY A 693 0.18 3.73 18.43
CA GLY A 693 1.45 3.03 18.27
C GLY A 693 1.33 1.58 17.84
N CYS A 694 0.14 1.14 17.43
CA CYS A 694 -0.09 -0.23 16.95
C CYS A 694 0.74 -0.49 15.69
N GLN A 695 1.47 -1.60 15.68
CA GLN A 695 2.48 -1.89 14.65
C GLN A 695 1.84 -2.56 13.43
N MET A 696 1.06 -3.62 13.64
CA MET A 696 0.47 -4.42 12.57
C MET A 696 -1.00 -4.06 12.39
N VAL A 697 -1.27 -2.93 11.74
CA VAL A 697 -2.63 -2.47 11.43
C VAL A 697 -3.04 -3.08 10.08
N ALA A 698 -3.64 -4.27 10.14
CA ALA A 698 -3.90 -5.11 8.98
C ALA A 698 -5.13 -4.65 8.19
N LEU A 699 -4.98 -4.55 6.87
CA LEU A 699 -6.01 -4.10 5.92
C LEU A 699 -6.27 -5.14 4.82
N ASN A 700 -7.44 -5.08 4.20
CA ASN A 700 -7.84 -5.85 3.03
C ASN A 700 -7.21 -5.23 1.77
N PHE A 701 -6.13 -5.84 1.27
CA PHE A 701 -5.31 -5.31 0.15
C PHE A 701 -6.00 -5.35 -1.21
N GLN A 702 -7.02 -6.20 -1.36
CA GLN A 702 -7.86 -6.30 -2.55
C GLN A 702 -8.80 -5.10 -2.73
N THR A 703 -8.96 -4.25 -1.70
CA THR A 703 -9.89 -3.13 -1.71
C THR A 703 -9.11 -1.80 -1.75
N PRO A 704 -9.07 -1.09 -2.91
CA PRO A 704 -8.31 0.15 -3.07
C PRO A 704 -9.05 1.39 -2.52
N ASP A 705 -9.64 1.27 -1.34
CA ASP A 705 -10.34 2.38 -0.66
C ASP A 705 -9.35 3.39 -0.05
N LEU A 706 -9.89 4.47 0.52
CA LEU A 706 -9.11 5.55 1.12
C LEU A 706 -8.08 5.03 2.15
N ALA A 707 -8.45 4.04 2.97
CA ALA A 707 -7.56 3.47 3.97
C ALA A 707 -6.36 2.77 3.31
N MET A 708 -6.60 2.01 2.24
CA MET A 708 -5.52 1.39 1.46
C MET A 708 -4.63 2.42 0.75
N GLN A 709 -5.22 3.47 0.19
CA GLN A 709 -4.46 4.57 -0.45
C GLN A 709 -3.54 5.27 0.56
N LEU A 710 -4.03 5.55 1.78
CA LEU A 710 -3.21 6.09 2.86
C LEU A 710 -2.09 5.12 3.28
N ASN A 711 -2.38 3.82 3.33
CA ASN A 711 -1.40 2.80 3.65
C ASN A 711 -0.27 2.73 2.61
N GLN A 712 -0.62 2.65 1.32
CA GLN A 712 0.35 2.62 0.21
C GLN A 712 1.22 3.89 0.19
N GLY A 713 0.60 5.07 0.27
CA GLY A 713 1.34 6.34 0.30
C GLY A 713 2.24 6.50 1.52
N LYS A 714 1.83 6.00 2.69
CA LYS A 714 2.64 6.04 3.91
C LYS A 714 3.86 5.11 3.80
N PHE A 715 3.67 3.88 3.34
CA PHE A 715 4.71 2.85 3.29
C PHE A 715 5.62 2.90 2.06
N GLU A 716 5.35 3.77 1.08
CA GLU A 716 6.29 4.07 -0.01
C GLU A 716 7.62 4.65 0.52
N TYR A 717 7.55 5.44 1.61
CA TYR A 717 8.72 6.01 2.26
C TYR A 717 9.62 4.95 2.91
N ASN A 718 10.86 5.36 3.22
CA ASN A 718 11.87 4.50 3.82
C ASN A 718 12.20 3.29 2.92
N GLY A 719 12.32 3.50 1.60
CA GLY A 719 12.72 2.45 0.66
C GLY A 719 11.63 1.46 0.29
N ASN A 720 10.34 1.79 0.47
CA ASN A 720 9.24 0.83 0.38
C ASN A 720 9.51 -0.47 1.17
N CYS A 721 10.26 -0.37 2.28
CA CYS A 721 10.74 -1.56 2.99
C CYS A 721 9.65 -2.22 3.85
N GLY A 722 8.50 -1.56 4.00
CA GLY A 722 7.35 -2.00 4.80
C GLY A 722 7.49 -1.74 6.31
N TYR A 723 8.53 -1.02 6.74
CA TYR A 723 8.77 -0.64 8.13
C TYR A 723 9.01 0.87 8.24
N LEU A 724 8.30 1.52 9.16
CA LEU A 724 8.48 2.94 9.46
C LEU A 724 8.68 3.13 10.96
N LEU A 725 9.78 3.77 11.34
CA LEU A 725 10.08 4.03 12.75
C LEU A 725 9.03 4.96 13.35
N LYS A 726 8.49 4.58 14.51
CA LYS A 726 7.54 5.41 15.26
C LYS A 726 8.22 6.67 15.81
N PRO A 727 7.46 7.77 16.02
CA PRO A 727 7.99 8.96 16.68
C PRO A 727 8.59 8.65 18.05
N ASP A 728 9.61 9.42 18.46
CA ASP A 728 10.38 9.18 19.69
C ASP A 728 9.53 9.06 20.96
N PHE A 729 8.50 9.88 21.10
CA PHE A 729 7.60 9.87 22.26
C PHE A 729 6.72 8.60 22.34
N MET A 730 6.56 7.87 21.23
CA MET A 730 5.85 6.59 21.16
C MET A 730 6.78 5.38 21.34
N ARG A 731 8.07 5.62 21.60
CA ARG A 731 9.10 4.59 21.78
C ARG A 731 9.75 4.69 23.16
N ARG A 732 9.98 5.90 23.63
CA ARG A 732 10.67 6.17 24.89
C ARG A 732 9.85 5.72 26.11
N PRO A 733 10.44 4.93 27.03
CA PRO A 733 9.72 4.46 28.23
C PRO A 733 9.46 5.60 29.23
N ASP A 734 10.26 6.67 29.20
CA ASP A 734 10.18 7.81 30.12
C ASP A 734 9.22 8.92 29.67
N ARG A 735 8.50 8.72 28.57
CA ARG A 735 7.56 9.70 28.01
C ARG A 735 6.15 9.14 28.00
N THR A 736 5.18 9.84 28.57
CA THR A 736 3.76 9.52 28.41
C THR A 736 3.19 10.32 27.25
N PHE A 737 2.30 9.71 26.46
CA PHE A 737 1.66 10.34 25.32
C PHE A 737 0.18 9.96 25.31
N ASP A 738 -0.67 10.99 25.24
CA ASP A 738 -2.11 10.85 25.03
C ASP A 738 -2.44 11.33 23.61
N PRO A 739 -2.85 10.42 22.70
CA PRO A 739 -3.21 10.77 21.34
C PRO A 739 -4.42 11.72 21.21
N PHE A 740 -5.26 11.85 22.24
CA PHE A 740 -6.44 12.72 22.24
C PHE A 740 -6.19 14.08 22.93
N SER A 741 -4.96 14.35 23.36
CA SER A 741 -4.60 15.63 23.95
C SER A 741 -4.73 16.78 22.94
N GLU A 742 -5.57 17.77 23.25
CA GLU A 742 -5.65 19.04 22.51
C GLU A 742 -4.47 19.98 22.80
N SER A 743 -3.69 19.68 23.84
CA SER A 743 -2.49 20.45 24.16
C SER A 743 -1.29 19.89 23.38
N PRO A 744 -0.38 20.75 22.88
CA PRO A 744 0.85 20.31 22.24
C PRO A 744 1.64 19.35 23.14
N VAL A 745 2.16 18.28 22.55
CA VAL A 745 3.01 17.32 23.26
C VAL A 745 4.30 18.01 23.71
N ASP A 746 4.66 17.88 24.99
CA ASP A 746 5.89 18.46 25.53
C ASP A 746 7.13 18.02 24.74
N GLY A 747 7.92 19.00 24.29
CA GLY A 747 9.10 18.79 23.45
C GLY A 747 8.82 18.60 21.94
N ILE A 748 7.55 18.64 21.50
CA ILE A 748 7.18 18.62 20.08
C ILE A 748 6.74 20.02 19.64
N ILE A 749 7.31 20.49 18.53
CA ILE A 749 6.99 21.81 17.96
C ILE A 749 5.81 21.65 17.00
N PRO A 750 4.63 22.23 17.27
CA PRO A 750 3.52 22.20 16.33
C PRO A 750 3.86 22.98 15.07
N ALA A 751 3.43 22.47 13.92
CA ALA A 751 3.64 23.12 12.63
C ALA A 751 2.34 23.77 12.13
N HIS A 752 2.48 24.81 11.30
CA HIS A 752 1.37 25.39 10.56
C HIS A 752 1.48 24.95 9.10
N CYS A 753 0.38 24.49 8.52
CA CYS A 753 0.32 24.06 7.12
C CYS A 753 -0.75 24.85 6.36
N SER A 754 -0.43 25.29 5.16
CA SER A 754 -1.39 25.83 4.22
C SER A 754 -1.14 25.28 2.83
N VAL A 755 -2.19 24.88 2.12
CA VAL A 755 -2.11 24.32 0.77
C VAL A 755 -2.93 25.17 -0.16
N GLN A 756 -2.29 25.76 -1.18
CA GLN A 756 -2.97 26.50 -2.23
C GLN A 756 -3.02 25.67 -3.51
N VAL A 757 -4.22 25.36 -3.99
CA VAL A 757 -4.41 24.63 -5.26
C VAL A 757 -4.48 25.65 -6.40
N ILE A 758 -3.40 25.72 -7.17
CA ILE A 758 -3.26 26.70 -8.27
C ILE A 758 -3.88 26.18 -9.56
N SER A 759 -3.41 25.03 -10.05
CA SER A 759 -3.76 24.49 -11.37
C SER A 759 -3.55 22.97 -11.42
N GLY A 760 -4.09 22.32 -12.47
CA GLY A 760 -3.83 20.91 -12.80
C GLY A 760 -3.39 20.75 -14.25
N GLN A 761 -2.72 19.64 -14.59
CA GLN A 761 -2.25 19.33 -15.95
C GLN A 761 -2.49 17.86 -16.30
N PHE A 762 -2.97 17.60 -17.52
CA PHE A 762 -3.23 16.24 -18.05
C PHE A 762 -4.06 15.35 -17.12
N LEU A 763 -5.09 15.90 -16.46
CA LEU A 763 -5.93 15.16 -15.53
C LEU A 763 -6.84 14.14 -16.25
N SER A 764 -7.22 14.42 -17.50
CA SER A 764 -8.03 13.51 -18.32
C SER A 764 -7.84 13.76 -19.81
N ASP A 765 -7.99 12.69 -20.60
CA ASP A 765 -8.11 12.73 -22.06
C ASP A 765 -9.53 13.10 -22.54
N LYS A 766 -10.50 13.10 -21.61
CA LYS A 766 -11.89 13.50 -21.85
C LYS A 766 -12.16 14.94 -21.42
N LYS A 767 -13.16 15.57 -22.05
CA LYS A 767 -13.65 16.90 -21.67
C LYS A 767 -14.56 16.80 -20.45
N ILE A 768 -13.95 16.73 -19.27
CA ILE A 768 -14.65 16.62 -17.98
C ILE A 768 -14.46 17.87 -17.12
N GLY A 769 -15.37 18.05 -16.16
CA GLY A 769 -15.15 18.99 -15.06
C GLY A 769 -14.25 18.36 -14.00
N THR A 770 -13.36 19.14 -13.40
CA THR A 770 -12.45 18.65 -12.34
C THR A 770 -12.48 19.59 -11.13
N TYR A 771 -12.22 19.04 -9.95
CA TYR A 771 -11.99 19.76 -8.70
C TYR A 771 -10.92 19.01 -7.89
N VAL A 772 -10.38 19.65 -6.86
CA VAL A 772 -9.38 19.06 -5.95
C VAL A 772 -9.90 19.13 -4.52
N GLU A 773 -9.75 18.04 -3.78
CA GLU A 773 -9.98 17.95 -2.34
C GLU A 773 -8.64 17.81 -1.62
N VAL A 774 -8.50 18.42 -0.44
CA VAL A 774 -7.29 18.36 0.37
C VAL A 774 -7.65 18.02 1.81
N ASP A 775 -7.31 16.81 2.21
CA ASP A 775 -7.53 16.30 3.57
C ASP A 775 -6.20 16.17 4.33
N MET A 776 -6.27 16.21 5.67
CA MET A 776 -5.16 15.93 6.57
C MET A 776 -5.54 14.78 7.51
N TYR A 777 -4.63 13.82 7.68
CA TYR A 777 -4.80 12.65 8.54
C TYR A 777 -3.64 12.60 9.54
N GLY A 778 -3.97 12.53 10.83
CA GLY A 778 -2.98 12.56 11.91
C GLY A 778 -3.62 12.19 13.24
N LEU A 779 -3.25 12.91 14.30
CA LEU A 779 -4.00 12.86 15.55
C LEU A 779 -5.45 13.31 15.32
N PRO A 780 -6.40 12.92 16.19
CA PRO A 780 -7.77 13.44 16.22
C PRO A 780 -7.83 14.94 15.90
N THR A 781 -7.13 15.74 16.71
CA THR A 781 -7.08 17.21 16.63
C THR A 781 -6.50 17.76 15.32
N ASP A 782 -5.68 16.98 14.61
CA ASP A 782 -5.03 17.38 13.36
C ASP A 782 -5.83 16.91 12.12
N THR A 783 -6.80 16.01 12.31
CA THR A 783 -7.49 15.36 11.20
C THR A 783 -8.60 16.26 10.66
N ILE A 784 -8.46 16.68 9.40
CA ILE A 784 -9.43 17.51 8.69
C ILE A 784 -9.83 16.78 7.40
N ARG A 785 -11.13 16.50 7.23
CA ARG A 785 -11.67 15.74 6.10
C ARG A 785 -12.86 16.42 5.47
N LYS A 786 -12.96 16.38 4.14
CA LYS A 786 -14.09 16.90 3.36
C LYS A 786 -14.42 18.38 3.61
N GLU A 787 -13.50 19.13 4.21
CA GLU A 787 -13.66 20.57 4.48
C GLU A 787 -13.12 21.40 3.32
N PHE A 788 -11.96 21.02 2.77
CA PHE A 788 -11.28 21.80 1.75
C PHE A 788 -11.47 21.20 0.37
N ARG A 789 -12.19 21.94 -0.48
CA ARG A 789 -12.48 21.57 -1.86
C ARG A 789 -12.48 22.80 -2.75
N THR A 790 -11.84 22.70 -3.92
CA THR A 790 -11.86 23.77 -4.93
C THR A 790 -13.21 23.82 -5.64
N LYS A 791 -13.53 24.96 -6.28
CA LYS A 791 -14.59 24.99 -7.29
C LYS A 791 -14.27 24.04 -8.45
N VAL A 792 -15.33 23.56 -9.09
CA VAL A 792 -15.23 22.74 -10.30
C VAL A 792 -14.88 23.62 -11.49
N VAL A 793 -13.82 23.26 -12.22
CA VAL A 793 -13.49 23.84 -13.52
C VAL A 793 -14.13 22.97 -14.61
N PRO A 794 -15.17 23.43 -15.33
CA PRO A 794 -15.91 22.60 -16.26
C PRO A 794 -15.17 22.38 -17.58
N ALA A 795 -15.34 21.19 -18.17
CA ALA A 795 -14.94 20.85 -19.54
C ALA A 795 -13.47 21.16 -19.91
N ASN A 796 -12.56 21.06 -18.95
CA ASN A 796 -11.13 21.23 -19.15
C ASN A 796 -10.35 20.20 -18.32
N GLY A 797 -10.12 19.03 -18.91
CA GLY A 797 -9.26 17.98 -18.32
C GLY A 797 -7.77 18.17 -18.60
N LEU A 798 -7.40 19.17 -19.41
CA LEU A 798 -6.03 19.33 -19.92
C LEU A 798 -5.17 20.25 -19.06
N ASN A 799 -5.66 21.45 -18.78
CA ASN A 799 -4.92 22.45 -17.99
C ASN A 799 -5.85 23.37 -17.18
N PRO A 800 -6.71 22.82 -16.29
CA PRO A 800 -7.58 23.64 -15.45
C PRO A 800 -6.78 24.53 -14.50
N VAL A 801 -7.27 25.75 -14.27
CA VAL A 801 -6.76 26.69 -13.27
C VAL A 801 -7.85 26.90 -12.23
N TYR A 802 -7.54 26.58 -10.97
CA TYR A 802 -8.47 26.70 -9.85
C TYR A 802 -8.28 28.05 -9.15
N ASN A 803 -7.03 28.42 -8.89
CA ASN A 803 -6.60 29.68 -8.24
C ASN A 803 -7.44 30.03 -6.99
N GLU A 804 -7.64 29.04 -6.12
CA GLU A 804 -8.35 29.22 -4.86
C GLU A 804 -7.46 29.87 -3.80
N ASP A 805 -8.09 30.45 -2.77
CA ASP A 805 -7.38 30.90 -1.58
C ASP A 805 -6.72 29.69 -0.86
N PRO A 806 -5.60 29.89 -0.13
CA PRO A 806 -4.94 28.81 0.58
C PRO A 806 -5.88 28.14 1.59
N PHE A 807 -5.96 26.81 1.54
CA PHE A 807 -6.56 26.00 2.58
C PHE A 807 -5.64 26.01 3.80
N VAL A 808 -6.13 26.45 4.95
CA VAL A 808 -5.33 26.62 6.17
C VAL A 808 -5.72 25.55 7.18
N PHE A 809 -4.77 24.68 7.51
CA PHE A 809 -4.94 23.65 8.53
C PHE A 809 -4.72 24.30 9.90
N ARG A 810 -5.78 24.31 10.72
CA ARG A 810 -5.78 24.97 12.04
C ARG A 810 -4.89 24.20 13.02
N LYS A 811 -4.46 24.90 14.06
CA LYS A 811 -3.63 24.36 15.15
C LYS A 811 -4.42 23.49 16.11
#